data_AF-R9AD32-F1
#
_entry.id   AF-R9AD32-F1
#
_cell.length_a   1.000
_cell.length_b   1.000
_cell.length_c   1.000
_cell.angle_alpha   90.00
_cell.angle_beta   90.00
_cell.angle_gamma   90.00
#
_symmetry.space_group_name_H-M   'P 1'
#
loop_
_entity.id
_entity.type
_entity.pdbx_description
1 polymer ?
#
loop_
_entity_poly.entity_id
_entity_poly.type
_entity_poly.pdbx_seq_one_letter_code
_entity_poly.pdbx_strand_id
1 'polypeptide(L)'
;MTARSSTVRNGVIFSDNSEYTLQDYSQQPRLSSGNHNQVQELGLLSLFAFKAKELNESYVQFFNERIALETQYIQGLNRLHDSASRIDNDLDTKYAMTSLRHVWSEVRDGLDRERQVRDNFRQALEDDVVDPLTVFKDTHERTRRRVKEDIRSSSADYNEYRERVMKYKKSYEKKYIELEAHQRQSAAVDAQARLLQNIIQPIQSNTSTASEEPSSRPMSPESANANSAGKDMINAFKTKDWANGKRHLNSFFKNMGAGASNDSDRDSKLVEDPTSIQSGSKPSALKIAKAKREAEEADNTYRQAVFHLESLRLQRERLQGAAFVSLSEFIEALSEQMRERLTCYTEHNIDLVKKHDGLSQTVRDTVERIDPEKDLAQFKGTLPADPASLGIPPRYLYVDHAGESFELVFGVKLSDLAMTCGTGDVPPRVVSQAIAALNRSPIRTEGIYRISPRQAAVTDMVRRIEKDYGNFEITSSDEPHTIAGVLKLYLRQLPEPLFRCSLAERVQHTETRQKQFAEAFPLLKSKMRKLSPLASQTLKMVVEHLALVALYEPYNKMNVSSLAIVFQPVIMGDINIEELQGMSAEDALKMQHAASKDKTMEDLILYYKTIFDNEPLTWAPLPQKSERIDLKRSNTLASNVGETSRTKYAIASPLQRSEASQTHDMSSMRASTQGLSLSDFAPRTTSGGFREQFQVLGRRASQMRSSPTTRTSSRRKSQSSDNEQGAETSQSPQLGTPDSGYGSLNRKSSSRYHKTESILPYTKDSSSTSHRKFSFRRNRNSSSQSSKSHSKEQSQRSTPQGAEHESEQREPTNEDQLDSNSIIEAYEDEIKSWTAYQEWESLDTLASLYGDQVVSVALCEVRDFSDQQREEMTVGNAITRMKQGERLYIKDWHLGLRSGDSFYSTPSYLRDDWMNDYYLAHTNDDFRFVYAGSASTFTGLHRDVYRSYSWSANIIGRKLWRLFPPHTETFLRRFPHITTSEIVYDVRDVDRSVFKQFYEAEKYATEVVQEPGQIIFIPSGWYHQVENLDDCISINHNWSNSNCLLDMYASMKAEYAAVETSVEDIKDLTKDSSEWYDVVNDLFAKSSGWNWLTLFDMILCAKSRADEPLRPDAELVDKKIKTVAMDFKLNYKEMIQSNIRLCKLIDGIV
;
A
#
# COMPACT_ATOMS: atom_id res chain seq x y z
N MET A 1 -74.61 -35.73 -24.97
CA MET A 1 -73.20 -35.29 -24.82
C MET A 1 -73.17 -33.76 -24.82
N THR A 2 -72.66 -33.14 -23.76
CA THR A 2 -72.21 -31.73 -23.72
C THR A 2 -71.17 -31.65 -22.61
N ALA A 3 -69.88 -31.79 -22.94
CA ALA A 3 -68.82 -31.76 -21.94
C ALA A 3 -68.57 -30.30 -21.50
N ARG A 4 -68.94 -29.95 -20.26
CA ARG A 4 -68.40 -28.76 -19.59
C ARG A 4 -67.04 -29.15 -19.00
N SER A 5 -66.01 -28.39 -19.34
CA SER A 5 -64.62 -28.68 -18.97
C SER A 5 -64.35 -28.20 -17.54
N SER A 6 -64.03 -29.09 -16.61
CA SER A 6 -63.61 -28.71 -15.26
C SER A 6 -62.10 -28.49 -15.21
N THR A 7 -61.66 -27.26 -14.98
CA THR A 7 -60.23 -26.89 -15.07
C THR A 7 -59.43 -27.40 -13.86
N VAL A 8 -58.44 -28.27 -14.09
CA VAL A 8 -57.54 -28.79 -13.06
C VAL A 8 -56.19 -28.10 -13.17
N ARG A 9 -55.76 -27.42 -12.10
CA ARG A 9 -54.38 -26.94 -11.92
C ARG A 9 -53.77 -27.61 -10.69
N ASN A 10 -52.53 -28.09 -10.82
CA ASN A 10 -51.73 -28.72 -9.77
C ASN A 10 -52.46 -29.80 -8.94
N GLY A 11 -53.33 -30.58 -9.59
CA GLY A 11 -54.08 -31.68 -8.98
C GLY A 11 -55.33 -31.28 -8.19
N VAL A 12 -55.63 -29.98 -8.07
CA VAL A 12 -56.85 -29.46 -7.43
C VAL A 12 -57.91 -29.19 -8.49
N ILE A 13 -59.16 -29.58 -8.21
CA ILE A 13 -60.33 -29.27 -9.03
C ILE A 13 -60.90 -27.94 -8.54
N PHE A 14 -61.03 -26.97 -9.44
CA PHE A 14 -61.77 -25.74 -9.19
C PHE A 14 -63.17 -25.85 -9.79
N SER A 15 -64.18 -25.36 -9.08
CA SER A 15 -65.52 -25.09 -9.64
C SER A 15 -65.52 -23.73 -10.34
N ASP A 16 -66.06 -23.65 -11.54
CA ASP A 16 -66.29 -22.36 -12.20
C ASP A 16 -67.29 -21.52 -11.38
N ASN A 17 -67.03 -20.22 -11.28
CA ASN A 17 -67.75 -19.32 -10.37
C ASN A 17 -69.19 -19.04 -10.83
N SER A 18 -70.16 -19.50 -10.03
CA SER A 18 -71.50 -18.88 -9.94
C SER A 18 -72.09 -19.07 -8.54
N GLU A 19 -72.50 -17.95 -7.92
CA GLU A 19 -73.31 -17.87 -6.69
C GLU A 19 -72.71 -18.49 -5.40
N TYR A 20 -71.77 -17.75 -4.79
CA TYR A 20 -71.46 -17.93 -3.36
C TYR A 20 -72.53 -17.23 -2.50
N THR A 21 -73.31 -18.00 -1.74
CA THR A 21 -74.09 -17.44 -0.61
C THR A 21 -73.14 -17.26 0.57
N LEU A 22 -72.99 -16.02 1.05
CA LEU A 22 -72.18 -15.73 2.24
C LEU A 22 -72.86 -16.24 3.51
N GLN A 23 -72.10 -16.93 4.37
CA GLN A 23 -72.42 -17.15 5.78
C GLN A 23 -71.18 -16.91 6.64
N ASP A 24 -71.41 -16.49 7.89
CA ASP A 24 -70.49 -15.64 8.65
C ASP A 24 -69.14 -16.25 9.04
N TYR A 25 -68.08 -15.47 8.80
CA TYR A 25 -66.87 -15.44 9.63
C TYR A 25 -66.41 -13.99 9.86
N SER A 26 -67.29 -13.17 10.45
CA SER A 26 -67.03 -11.77 10.75
C SER A 26 -66.23 -11.58 12.06
N GLN A 27 -64.90 -11.55 12.00
CA GLN A 27 -64.03 -10.72 12.87
C GLN A 27 -62.52 -10.85 12.54
N GLN A 28 -62.05 -10.10 11.54
CA GLN A 28 -60.66 -9.62 11.47
C GLN A 28 -60.62 -8.20 10.86
N PRO A 29 -59.72 -7.31 11.30
CA PRO A 29 -59.56 -5.98 10.71
C PRO A 29 -58.92 -6.06 9.32
N ARG A 30 -59.27 -5.12 8.43
CA ARG A 30 -58.72 -5.06 7.06
C ARG A 30 -57.23 -4.69 7.10
N LEU A 31 -56.38 -5.54 6.55
CA LEU A 31 -54.98 -5.22 6.22
C LEU A 31 -54.71 -5.39 4.71
N SER A 32 -53.68 -4.68 4.25
CA SER A 32 -53.30 -4.44 2.85
C SER A 32 -53.50 -5.61 1.88
N SER A 33 -54.21 -5.35 0.77
CA SER A 33 -54.47 -6.31 -0.32
C SER A 33 -53.27 -6.59 -1.24
N GLY A 34 -52.04 -6.43 -0.76
CA GLY A 34 -50.81 -6.61 -1.55
C GLY A 34 -50.26 -8.05 -1.56
N ASN A 35 -50.34 -8.77 -0.44
CA ASN A 35 -49.46 -9.94 -0.21
C ASN A 35 -50.02 -11.30 -0.66
N HIS A 36 -51.30 -11.41 -1.03
CA HIS A 36 -51.87 -12.71 -1.43
C HIS A 36 -51.25 -13.31 -2.70
N ASN A 37 -50.75 -12.47 -3.62
CA ASN A 37 -50.19 -12.95 -4.89
C ASN A 37 -48.83 -13.65 -4.71
N GLN A 38 -47.92 -13.14 -3.86
CA GLN A 38 -46.59 -13.73 -3.67
C GLN A 38 -46.64 -15.15 -3.05
N VAL A 39 -47.56 -15.39 -2.12
CA VAL A 39 -47.74 -16.71 -1.48
C VAL A 39 -48.14 -17.79 -2.50
N GLN A 40 -48.85 -17.39 -3.57
CA GLN A 40 -49.34 -18.27 -4.61
C GLN A 40 -48.24 -18.71 -5.61
N GLU A 41 -47.15 -17.95 -5.70
CA GLU A 41 -46.02 -18.18 -6.62
C GLU A 41 -44.86 -18.93 -5.94
N LEU A 42 -44.56 -18.59 -4.67
CA LEU A 42 -43.45 -19.19 -3.91
C LEU A 42 -43.83 -20.44 -3.10
N GLY A 43 -45.07 -20.53 -2.59
CA GLY A 43 -45.57 -21.65 -1.78
C GLY A 43 -45.02 -21.71 -0.35
N LEU A 44 -45.86 -22.12 0.60
CA LEU A 44 -45.63 -21.99 2.04
C LEU A 44 -44.28 -22.51 2.57
N LEU A 45 -43.78 -23.63 2.02
CA LEU A 45 -42.51 -24.24 2.47
C LEU A 45 -41.26 -23.44 2.08
N SER A 46 -41.32 -22.59 1.05
CA SER A 46 -40.20 -21.73 0.68
C SER A 46 -40.15 -20.48 1.56
N LEU A 47 -41.29 -19.90 1.96
CA LEU A 47 -41.33 -18.80 2.95
C LEU A 47 -40.73 -19.24 4.30
N PHE A 48 -41.07 -20.45 4.76
CA PHE A 48 -40.45 -21.08 5.93
C PHE A 48 -38.92 -21.24 5.80
N ALA A 49 -38.43 -21.59 4.60
CA ALA A 49 -37.00 -21.71 4.33
C ALA A 49 -36.31 -20.33 4.26
N PHE A 50 -36.94 -19.35 3.62
CA PHE A 50 -36.47 -17.97 3.51
C PHE A 50 -36.33 -17.31 4.88
N LYS A 51 -37.34 -17.40 5.75
CA LYS A 51 -37.26 -16.84 7.10
C LYS A 51 -36.32 -17.60 8.04
N ALA A 52 -36.05 -18.89 7.80
CA ALA A 52 -34.95 -19.59 8.46
C ALA A 52 -33.58 -19.10 7.97
N LYS A 53 -33.44 -18.83 6.66
CA LYS A 53 -32.22 -18.27 6.04
C LYS A 53 -31.90 -16.89 6.61
N GLU A 54 -32.90 -16.00 6.67
CA GLU A 54 -32.81 -14.64 7.21
C GLU A 54 -32.27 -14.61 8.65
N LEU A 55 -32.85 -15.41 9.56
CA LEU A 55 -32.39 -15.52 10.94
C LEU A 55 -30.95 -16.05 11.05
N ASN A 56 -30.59 -17.08 10.27
CA ASN A 56 -29.28 -17.71 10.36
C ASN A 56 -28.15 -16.89 9.72
N GLU A 57 -28.30 -16.56 8.44
CA GLU A 57 -27.22 -16.00 7.61
C GLU A 57 -27.12 -14.46 7.70
N SER A 58 -28.18 -13.77 8.13
CA SER A 58 -28.11 -12.33 8.40
C SER A 58 -27.91 -12.06 9.89
N TYR A 59 -28.89 -12.41 10.74
CA TYR A 59 -28.90 -11.93 12.12
C TYR A 59 -27.89 -12.65 13.03
N VAL A 60 -27.87 -13.99 13.05
CA VAL A 60 -26.93 -14.76 13.89
C VAL A 60 -25.49 -14.61 13.40
N GLN A 61 -25.24 -14.69 12.08
CA GLN A 61 -23.89 -14.55 11.54
C GLN A 61 -23.28 -13.17 11.86
N PHE A 62 -24.03 -12.08 11.73
CA PHE A 62 -23.54 -10.73 12.04
C PHE A 62 -22.97 -10.60 13.46
N PHE A 63 -23.65 -11.17 14.47
CA PHE A 63 -23.16 -11.11 15.85
C PHE A 63 -21.97 -12.04 16.09
N ASN A 64 -21.90 -13.20 15.43
CA ASN A 64 -20.72 -14.06 15.46
C ASN A 64 -19.47 -13.33 14.92
N GLU A 65 -19.59 -12.63 13.78
CA GLU A 65 -18.49 -11.82 13.24
C GLU A 65 -18.10 -10.68 14.19
N ARG A 66 -19.07 -10.02 14.85
CA ARG A 66 -18.77 -8.98 15.85
C ARG A 66 -18.01 -9.54 17.06
N ILE A 67 -18.35 -10.74 17.53
CA ILE A 67 -17.62 -11.44 18.60
C ILE A 67 -16.21 -11.82 18.14
N ALA A 68 -16.05 -12.29 16.90
CA ALA A 68 -14.73 -12.61 16.33
C ALA A 68 -13.82 -11.36 16.24
N LEU A 69 -14.37 -10.22 15.80
CA LEU A 69 -13.64 -8.94 15.75
C LEU A 69 -13.21 -8.45 17.14
N GLU A 70 -14.09 -8.48 18.13
CA GLU A 70 -13.74 -8.08 19.50
C GLU A 70 -12.68 -9.03 20.10
N THR A 71 -12.79 -10.33 19.82
CA THR A 71 -11.79 -11.34 20.22
C THR A 71 -10.40 -11.04 19.64
N GLN A 72 -10.31 -10.66 18.36
CA GLN A 72 -9.04 -10.25 17.74
C GLN A 72 -8.45 -8.98 18.39
N TYR A 73 -9.30 -8.02 18.76
CA TYR A 73 -8.88 -6.79 19.45
C TYR A 73 -8.34 -7.08 20.86
N ILE A 74 -9.04 -7.92 21.64
CA ILE A 74 -8.64 -8.39 22.97
C ILE A 74 -7.25 -9.07 22.92
N GLN A 75 -7.01 -9.93 21.92
CA GLN A 75 -5.69 -10.52 21.69
C GLN A 75 -4.62 -9.48 21.30
N GLY A 76 -5.01 -8.43 20.57
CA GLY A 76 -4.15 -7.30 20.24
C GLY A 76 -3.64 -6.56 21.47
N LEU A 77 -4.56 -6.15 22.36
CA LEU A 77 -4.23 -5.54 23.65
C LEU A 77 -3.32 -6.43 24.49
N ASN A 78 -3.62 -7.73 24.59
CA ASN A 78 -2.83 -8.64 25.40
C ASN A 78 -1.38 -8.77 24.90
N ARG A 79 -1.17 -8.89 23.59
CA ARG A 79 0.18 -8.92 22.99
C ARG A 79 0.96 -7.63 23.26
N LEU A 80 0.30 -6.48 23.23
CA LEU A 80 0.92 -5.18 23.50
C LEU A 80 1.33 -5.05 24.98
N HIS A 81 0.41 -5.31 25.90
CA HIS A 81 0.66 -5.32 27.34
C HIS A 81 1.84 -6.25 27.69
N ASP A 82 1.77 -7.52 27.29
CA ASP A 82 2.80 -8.52 27.59
C ASP A 82 4.18 -8.11 27.04
N SER A 83 4.22 -7.42 25.90
CA SER A 83 5.48 -6.95 25.31
C SER A 83 6.06 -5.74 26.04
N ALA A 84 5.22 -4.80 26.49
CA ALA A 84 5.65 -3.66 27.30
C ALA A 84 6.14 -4.11 28.68
N SER A 85 5.36 -4.94 29.38
CA SER A 85 5.67 -5.42 30.74
C SER A 85 6.97 -6.23 30.78
N ARG A 86 7.33 -6.95 29.71
CA ARG A 86 8.65 -7.63 29.62
C ARG A 86 9.83 -6.66 29.51
N ILE A 87 9.66 -5.52 28.85
CA ILE A 87 10.71 -4.51 28.68
C ILE A 87 10.87 -3.70 29.97
N ASP A 88 9.75 -3.22 30.53
CA ASP A 88 9.76 -2.41 31.75
C ASP A 88 10.40 -3.17 32.93
N ASN A 89 10.09 -4.47 33.12
CA ASN A 89 10.68 -5.28 34.21
C ASN A 89 12.23 -5.33 34.21
N ASP A 90 12.88 -5.21 33.05
CA ASP A 90 14.34 -5.16 32.94
C ASP A 90 14.92 -3.75 33.20
N LEU A 91 14.13 -2.70 32.95
CA LEU A 91 14.50 -1.31 33.21
C LEU A 91 14.28 -0.94 34.69
N ASP A 92 13.18 -1.42 35.27
CA ASP A 92 12.65 -1.03 36.59
C ASP A 92 13.40 -1.70 37.74
N THR A 93 14.18 -2.74 37.43
CA THR A 93 15.11 -3.41 38.34
C THR A 93 16.51 -2.78 38.38
N LYS A 94 16.84 -1.90 37.42
CA LYS A 94 18.20 -1.31 37.28
C LYS A 94 18.32 0.10 37.83
N TYR A 95 17.22 0.84 37.93
CA TYR A 95 17.19 2.23 38.39
C TYR A 95 16.02 2.47 39.34
N ALA A 96 16.20 3.37 40.31
CA ALA A 96 15.09 3.80 41.17
C ALA A 96 13.99 4.44 40.32
N MET A 97 12.74 3.99 40.51
CA MET A 97 11.57 4.45 39.76
C MET A 97 11.39 5.97 39.89
N THR A 98 11.27 6.66 38.76
CA THR A 98 11.00 8.12 38.69
C THR A 98 9.48 8.38 38.63
N SER A 99 9.01 9.62 38.76
CA SER A 99 7.58 9.93 38.65
C SER A 99 7.02 9.55 37.27
N LEU A 100 7.74 9.87 36.19
CA LEU A 100 7.40 9.48 34.82
C LEU A 100 7.19 7.96 34.67
N ARG A 101 8.06 7.13 35.27
CA ARG A 101 7.97 5.67 35.11
C ARG A 101 6.85 5.03 35.93
N HIS A 102 6.49 5.59 37.09
CA HIS A 102 5.27 5.17 37.80
C HIS A 102 4.01 5.43 36.97
N VAL A 103 3.93 6.62 36.36
CA VAL A 103 2.81 7.00 35.47
C VAL A 103 2.77 6.10 34.23
N TRP A 104 3.92 5.77 33.66
CA TRP A 104 4.02 4.82 32.54
C TRP A 104 3.50 3.42 32.89
N SER A 105 3.75 2.91 34.11
CA SER A 105 3.14 1.66 34.57
C SER A 105 1.62 1.75 34.54
N GLU A 106 1.00 2.81 35.06
CA GLU A 106 -0.46 2.95 35.05
C GLU A 106 -1.06 3.12 33.64
N VAL A 107 -0.31 3.70 32.68
CA VAL A 107 -0.69 3.70 31.26
C VAL A 107 -0.71 2.27 30.71
N ARG A 108 0.37 1.50 30.92
CA ARG A 108 0.52 0.12 30.46
C ARG A 108 -0.52 -0.82 31.09
N ASP A 109 -0.66 -0.76 32.41
CA ASP A 109 -1.59 -1.56 33.20
C ASP A 109 -3.05 -1.11 32.93
N GLY A 110 -3.24 0.09 32.35
CA GLY A 110 -4.48 0.55 31.72
C GLY A 110 -4.95 -0.35 30.56
N LEU A 111 -4.02 -0.92 29.77
CA LEU A 111 -4.34 -1.82 28.64
C LEU A 111 -4.92 -3.15 29.12
N ASP A 112 -4.44 -3.66 30.25
CA ASP A 112 -4.95 -4.88 30.89
C ASP A 112 -6.41 -4.67 31.38
N ARG A 113 -6.67 -3.49 31.95
CA ARG A 113 -8.01 -3.05 32.37
C ARG A 113 -8.95 -2.85 31.17
N GLU A 114 -8.48 -2.30 30.06
CA GLU A 114 -9.28 -2.22 28.82
C GLU A 114 -9.58 -3.62 28.25
N ARG A 115 -8.58 -4.52 28.23
CA ARG A 115 -8.75 -5.92 27.79
C ARG A 115 -9.88 -6.60 28.56
N GLN A 116 -9.91 -6.44 29.89
CA GLN A 116 -10.98 -7.01 30.71
C GLN A 116 -12.35 -6.39 30.45
N VAL A 117 -12.42 -5.06 30.27
CA VAL A 117 -13.67 -4.37 29.92
C VAL A 117 -14.25 -4.88 28.59
N ARG A 118 -13.38 -5.17 27.60
CA ARG A 118 -13.78 -5.71 26.30
C ARG A 118 -14.15 -7.19 26.31
N ASP A 119 -13.44 -8.02 27.07
CA ASP A 119 -13.81 -9.43 27.20
C ASP A 119 -15.16 -9.60 27.93
N ASN A 120 -15.43 -8.76 28.94
CA ASN A 120 -16.74 -8.68 29.57
C ASN A 120 -17.85 -8.30 28.57
N PHE A 121 -17.56 -7.39 27.63
CA PHE A 121 -18.50 -7.02 26.55
C PHE A 121 -18.66 -8.14 25.52
N ARG A 122 -17.56 -8.82 25.13
CA ARG A 122 -17.59 -9.99 24.24
C ARG A 122 -18.48 -11.10 24.82
N GLN A 123 -18.31 -11.42 26.10
CA GLN A 123 -19.13 -12.44 26.78
C GLN A 123 -20.61 -12.02 26.82
N ALA A 124 -20.91 -10.76 27.11
CA ALA A 124 -22.29 -10.27 27.10
C ALA A 124 -22.96 -10.36 25.72
N LEU A 125 -22.21 -10.20 24.61
CA LEU A 125 -22.75 -10.46 23.26
C LEU A 125 -23.02 -11.95 23.01
N GLU A 126 -22.23 -12.84 23.59
CA GLU A 126 -22.42 -14.29 23.50
C GLU A 126 -23.69 -14.68 24.28
N ASP A 127 -23.73 -14.34 25.57
CA ASP A 127 -24.77 -14.71 26.55
C ASP A 127 -26.14 -14.05 26.25
N ASP A 128 -26.18 -12.72 26.05
CA ASP A 128 -27.45 -11.98 25.91
C ASP A 128 -27.94 -11.81 24.47
N VAL A 129 -27.13 -12.11 23.44
CA VAL A 129 -27.52 -11.87 22.04
C VAL A 129 -27.43 -13.13 21.18
N VAL A 130 -26.28 -13.82 21.13
CA VAL A 130 -26.07 -14.96 20.22
C VAL A 130 -26.79 -16.23 20.71
N ASP A 131 -26.67 -16.58 21.98
CA ASP A 131 -27.27 -17.80 22.53
C ASP A 131 -28.81 -17.81 22.46
N PRO A 132 -29.53 -16.73 22.85
CA PRO A 132 -30.98 -16.67 22.72
C PRO A 132 -31.46 -16.80 21.27
N LEU A 133 -30.80 -16.13 20.32
CA LEU A 133 -31.13 -16.25 18.89
C LEU A 133 -30.84 -17.65 18.35
N THR A 134 -29.80 -18.31 18.85
CA THR A 134 -29.44 -19.69 18.48
C THR A 134 -30.45 -20.70 19.01
N VAL A 135 -30.89 -20.59 20.27
CA VAL A 135 -31.96 -21.41 20.85
C VAL A 135 -33.30 -21.20 20.12
N PHE A 136 -33.61 -19.95 19.75
CA PHE A 136 -34.81 -19.61 18.97
C PHE A 136 -34.78 -20.19 17.55
N LYS A 137 -33.66 -20.05 16.84
CA LYS A 137 -33.36 -20.68 15.53
C LYS A 137 -33.59 -22.19 15.59
N ASP A 138 -33.03 -22.86 16.58
CA ASP A 138 -33.12 -24.31 16.71
C ASP A 138 -34.55 -24.78 16.99
N THR A 139 -35.30 -24.00 17.77
CA THR A 139 -36.73 -24.23 18.04
C THR A 139 -37.58 -24.07 16.78
N HIS A 140 -37.35 -23.04 15.97
CA HIS A 140 -38.03 -22.84 14.70
C HIS A 140 -37.73 -23.96 13.70
N GLU A 141 -36.46 -24.35 13.55
CA GLU A 141 -36.04 -25.38 12.60
C GLU A 141 -36.67 -26.75 12.92
N ARG A 142 -36.85 -27.09 14.20
CA ARG A 142 -37.60 -28.29 14.63
C ARG A 142 -39.07 -28.22 14.21
N THR A 143 -39.71 -27.06 14.34
CA THR A 143 -41.11 -26.84 13.91
C THR A 143 -41.25 -26.90 12.38
N ARG A 144 -40.33 -26.25 11.64
CA ARG A 144 -40.29 -26.27 10.17
C ARG A 144 -40.17 -27.69 9.61
N ARG A 145 -39.30 -28.53 10.21
CA ARG A 145 -39.15 -29.95 9.82
C ARG A 145 -40.44 -30.74 10.02
N ARG A 146 -41.16 -30.53 11.12
CA ARG A 146 -42.46 -31.17 11.40
C ARG A 146 -43.50 -30.78 10.35
N VAL A 147 -43.69 -29.47 10.14
CA VAL A 147 -44.62 -28.92 9.14
C VAL A 147 -44.33 -29.43 7.73
N LYS A 148 -43.04 -29.52 7.35
CA LYS A 148 -42.61 -30.09 6.06
C LYS A 148 -43.04 -31.55 5.90
N GLU A 149 -42.90 -32.38 6.93
CA GLU A 149 -43.26 -33.80 6.85
C GLU A 149 -44.78 -34.01 6.89
N ASP A 150 -45.52 -33.26 7.72
CA ASP A 150 -46.99 -33.35 7.77
C ASP A 150 -47.62 -32.96 6.41
N ILE A 151 -47.13 -31.89 5.76
CA ILE A 151 -47.56 -31.47 4.41
C ILE A 151 -47.15 -32.50 3.35
N ARG A 152 -45.96 -33.13 3.48
CA ARG A 152 -45.46 -34.17 2.58
C ARG A 152 -46.30 -35.44 2.65
N SER A 153 -46.54 -35.98 3.85
CA SER A 153 -47.40 -37.15 4.07
C SER A 153 -48.79 -36.91 3.51
N SER A 154 -49.46 -35.83 3.94
CA SER A 154 -50.83 -35.54 3.49
C SER A 154 -50.94 -35.34 1.98
N SER A 155 -49.90 -34.82 1.33
CA SER A 155 -49.86 -34.71 -0.14
C SER A 155 -49.61 -36.06 -0.84
N ALA A 156 -48.83 -36.96 -0.23
CA ALA A 156 -48.63 -38.32 -0.73
C ALA A 156 -49.92 -39.16 -0.59
N ASP A 157 -50.52 -39.17 0.62
CA ASP A 157 -51.76 -39.87 0.94
C ASP A 157 -52.90 -39.48 -0.03
N TYR A 158 -53.06 -38.17 -0.28
CA TYR A 158 -54.03 -37.64 -1.24
C TYR A 158 -53.74 -38.11 -2.68
N ASN A 159 -52.48 -38.05 -3.14
CA ASN A 159 -52.12 -38.39 -4.51
C ASN A 159 -52.23 -39.90 -4.79
N GLU A 160 -51.80 -40.76 -3.86
CA GLU A 160 -51.96 -42.22 -4.00
C GLU A 160 -53.45 -42.59 -4.07
N TYR A 161 -54.26 -42.05 -3.15
CA TYR A 161 -55.68 -42.36 -3.12
C TYR A 161 -56.41 -41.80 -4.34
N ARG A 162 -56.02 -40.62 -4.86
CA ARG A 162 -56.55 -40.05 -6.12
C ARG A 162 -56.38 -41.01 -7.30
N GLU A 163 -55.23 -41.66 -7.45
CA GLU A 163 -55.03 -42.66 -8.51
C GLU A 163 -55.85 -43.94 -8.30
N ARG A 164 -56.18 -44.30 -7.05
CA ARG A 164 -57.17 -45.35 -6.77
C ARG A 164 -58.58 -44.93 -7.19
N VAL A 165 -59.01 -43.70 -6.89
CA VAL A 165 -60.31 -43.16 -7.34
C VAL A 165 -60.44 -43.17 -8.86
N MET A 166 -59.36 -42.85 -9.59
CA MET A 166 -59.35 -42.91 -11.06
C MET A 166 -59.46 -44.36 -11.60
N LYS A 167 -58.98 -45.37 -10.87
CA LYS A 167 -59.21 -46.79 -11.20
C LYS A 167 -60.66 -47.21 -10.92
N TYR A 168 -61.24 -46.83 -9.78
CA TYR A 168 -62.63 -47.14 -9.46
C TYR A 168 -63.60 -46.47 -10.46
N LYS A 169 -63.35 -45.22 -10.87
CA LYS A 169 -64.09 -44.54 -11.93
C LYS A 169 -64.12 -45.35 -13.24
N LYS A 170 -62.95 -45.75 -13.75
CA LYS A 170 -62.84 -46.57 -14.98
C LYS A 170 -63.55 -47.92 -14.85
N SER A 171 -63.54 -48.53 -13.66
CA SER A 171 -64.25 -49.78 -13.39
C SER A 171 -65.78 -49.60 -13.48
N TYR A 172 -66.30 -48.54 -12.85
CA TYR A 172 -67.71 -48.15 -12.94
C TYR A 172 -68.13 -47.82 -14.39
N GLU A 173 -67.36 -46.99 -15.10
CA GLU A 173 -67.62 -46.65 -16.51
C GLU A 173 -67.68 -47.91 -17.38
N LYS A 174 -66.74 -48.86 -17.21
CA LYS A 174 -66.76 -50.15 -17.92
C LYS A 174 -68.01 -50.98 -17.57
N LYS A 175 -68.36 -51.09 -16.29
CA LYS A 175 -69.53 -51.88 -15.85
C LYS A 175 -70.86 -51.29 -16.28
N TYR A 176 -70.95 -49.97 -16.36
CA TYR A 176 -72.11 -49.27 -16.90
C TYR A 176 -72.27 -49.53 -18.41
N ILE A 177 -71.18 -49.53 -19.18
CA ILE A 177 -71.19 -49.88 -20.62
C ILE A 177 -71.56 -51.36 -20.83
N GLU A 178 -71.04 -52.28 -20.01
CA GLU A 178 -71.44 -53.70 -20.03
C GLU A 178 -72.95 -53.88 -19.74
N LEU A 179 -73.52 -53.10 -18.82
CA LEU A 179 -74.95 -53.07 -18.54
C LEU A 179 -75.78 -52.53 -19.71
N GLU A 180 -75.41 -51.38 -20.28
CA GLU A 180 -76.07 -50.83 -21.48
C GLU A 180 -76.07 -51.84 -22.64
N ALA A 181 -74.94 -52.51 -22.88
CA ALA A 181 -74.80 -53.48 -23.96
C ALA A 181 -75.77 -54.66 -23.79
N HIS A 182 -75.88 -55.22 -22.58
CA HIS A 182 -76.83 -56.30 -22.30
C HIS A 182 -78.30 -55.85 -22.35
N GLN A 183 -78.61 -54.63 -21.92
CA GLN A 183 -79.97 -54.08 -22.05
C GLN A 183 -80.37 -53.89 -23.52
N ARG A 184 -79.49 -53.30 -24.35
CA ARG A 184 -79.71 -53.17 -25.81
C ARG A 184 -79.83 -54.54 -26.49
N GLN A 185 -79.04 -55.53 -26.07
CA GLN A 185 -79.11 -56.90 -26.59
C GLN A 185 -80.47 -57.55 -26.29
N SER A 186 -81.00 -57.45 -25.07
CA SER A 186 -82.32 -58.02 -24.77
C SER A 186 -83.45 -57.25 -25.44
N ALA A 187 -83.37 -55.92 -25.55
CA ALA A 187 -84.35 -55.12 -26.29
C ALA A 187 -84.43 -55.52 -27.78
N ALA A 188 -83.30 -55.86 -28.40
CA ALA A 188 -83.26 -56.39 -29.77
C ALA A 188 -83.91 -57.79 -29.86
N VAL A 189 -83.67 -58.67 -28.89
CA VAL A 189 -84.30 -60.01 -28.83
C VAL A 189 -85.82 -59.89 -28.60
N ASP A 190 -86.27 -58.99 -27.72
CA ASP A 190 -87.70 -58.77 -27.46
C ASP A 190 -88.41 -58.15 -28.69
N ALA A 191 -87.74 -57.28 -29.44
CA ALA A 191 -88.24 -56.78 -30.73
C ALA A 191 -88.35 -57.92 -31.77
N GLN A 192 -87.37 -58.82 -31.83
CA GLN A 192 -87.39 -59.99 -32.71
C GLN A 192 -88.46 -61.01 -32.32
N ALA A 193 -88.74 -61.19 -31.03
CA ALA A 193 -89.83 -62.02 -30.52
C ALA A 193 -91.22 -61.43 -30.87
N ARG A 194 -91.39 -60.10 -30.75
CA ARG A 194 -92.62 -59.40 -31.14
C ARG A 194 -92.92 -59.52 -32.64
N LEU A 195 -91.90 -59.54 -33.49
CA LEU A 195 -92.06 -59.81 -34.94
C LEU A 195 -92.61 -61.22 -35.22
N LEU A 196 -92.26 -62.22 -34.41
CA LEU A 196 -92.74 -63.60 -34.57
C LEU A 196 -94.16 -63.82 -34.02
N GLN A 197 -94.64 -63.02 -33.07
CA GLN A 197 -96.00 -63.13 -32.53
C GLN A 197 -97.10 -62.63 -33.49
N ASN A 198 -96.76 -61.88 -34.54
CA ASN A 198 -97.74 -61.26 -35.45
C ASN A 198 -98.30 -62.20 -36.54
N ILE A 199 -98.00 -63.51 -36.52
CA ILE A 199 -98.43 -64.47 -37.55
C ILE A 199 -99.84 -65.03 -37.30
N ILE A 200 -100.44 -64.85 -36.11
CA ILE A 200 -101.82 -65.28 -35.81
C ILE A 200 -102.65 -64.11 -35.26
N GLN A 201 -103.51 -63.57 -36.12
CA GLN A 201 -104.56 -62.57 -35.90
C GLN A 201 -105.74 -62.93 -36.83
N PRO A 202 -107.01 -62.50 -36.61
CA PRO A 202 -107.44 -61.09 -36.45
C PRO A 202 -108.51 -60.92 -35.32
N ILE A 203 -109.27 -59.83 -35.12
CA ILE A 203 -109.64 -58.69 -35.97
C ILE A 203 -109.88 -57.40 -35.13
N GLN A 204 -109.39 -56.24 -35.60
CA GLN A 204 -110.10 -54.95 -35.80
C GLN A 204 -109.22 -53.70 -35.62
N SER A 205 -108.92 -53.07 -36.75
CA SER A 205 -108.47 -51.69 -36.99
C SER A 205 -109.67 -50.71 -36.95
N ASN A 206 -109.58 -49.38 -36.86
CA ASN A 206 -108.54 -48.34 -36.66
C ASN A 206 -109.23 -47.18 -35.84
N THR A 207 -108.69 -46.02 -35.45
CA THR A 207 -107.71 -45.08 -36.05
C THR A 207 -107.34 -43.98 -35.03
N SER A 208 -106.15 -43.33 -35.14
CA SER A 208 -105.81 -41.96 -34.61
C SER A 208 -105.91 -41.73 -33.07
N THR A 209 -105.39 -40.70 -32.37
CA THR A 209 -104.29 -39.68 -32.44
C THR A 209 -104.25 -38.98 -31.06
N ALA A 210 -103.20 -38.36 -30.51
CA ALA A 210 -101.74 -38.34 -30.72
C ALA A 210 -101.07 -37.54 -29.56
N SER A 211 -99.75 -37.30 -29.63
CA SER A 211 -98.95 -36.20 -29.01
C SER A 211 -98.94 -35.95 -27.47
N GLU A 212 -97.70 -35.88 -26.96
CA GLU A 212 -97.17 -34.88 -26.00
C GLU A 212 -97.17 -35.03 -24.46
N GLU A 213 -96.15 -34.34 -23.94
CA GLU A 213 -95.59 -34.05 -22.61
C GLU A 213 -96.42 -33.00 -21.80
N PRO A 214 -95.97 -32.38 -20.67
CA PRO A 214 -95.11 -32.83 -19.54
C PRO A 214 -95.61 -32.32 -18.14
N SER A 215 -94.74 -32.43 -17.11
CA SER A 215 -94.67 -31.53 -15.92
C SER A 215 -95.67 -31.80 -14.76
N SER A 216 -95.48 -31.30 -13.52
CA SER A 216 -94.33 -30.62 -12.85
C SER A 216 -94.41 -30.69 -11.30
N ARG A 217 -93.24 -30.51 -10.65
CA ARG A 217 -92.98 -30.08 -9.24
C ARG A 217 -93.67 -30.76 -8.04
N PRO A 218 -92.89 -31.26 -7.05
CA PRO A 218 -93.34 -31.43 -5.67
C PRO A 218 -93.08 -30.18 -4.79
N MET A 219 -93.72 -30.15 -3.62
CA MET A 219 -93.38 -29.33 -2.45
C MET A 219 -93.03 -30.25 -1.26
N SER A 220 -92.50 -29.68 -0.18
CA SER A 220 -92.09 -30.37 1.06
C SER A 220 -93.21 -31.19 1.73
N PRO A 221 -92.85 -32.08 2.68
CA PRO A 221 -93.21 -31.75 4.06
C PRO A 221 -92.12 -32.04 5.12
N GLU A 222 -92.42 -31.66 6.35
CA GLU A 222 -91.59 -31.80 7.56
C GLU A 222 -91.69 -33.20 8.20
N SER A 223 -90.86 -33.46 9.22
CA SER A 223 -91.08 -34.53 10.21
C SER A 223 -90.50 -34.13 11.57
N ALA A 224 -91.10 -34.56 12.68
CA ALA A 224 -90.78 -34.07 14.02
C ALA A 224 -90.41 -35.17 15.04
N ASN A 225 -89.56 -34.79 16.01
CA ASN A 225 -89.46 -35.17 17.44
C ASN A 225 -90.25 -36.39 17.99
N ALA A 226 -89.77 -37.15 18.98
CA ALA A 226 -88.49 -37.28 19.71
C ALA A 226 -88.55 -38.64 20.49
N ASN A 227 -87.54 -39.25 21.09
CA ASN A 227 -86.42 -38.87 21.98
C ASN A 227 -85.31 -39.95 21.82
N SER A 228 -84.05 -39.85 22.27
CA SER A 228 -83.54 -39.59 23.63
C SER A 228 -81.98 -39.62 23.58
N ALA A 229 -81.30 -39.35 24.70
CA ALA A 229 -79.84 -39.51 24.90
C ALA A 229 -78.93 -38.71 23.91
N GLY A 230 -78.80 -37.40 24.17
CA GLY A 230 -77.97 -36.47 23.38
C GLY A 230 -76.98 -35.63 24.19
N LYS A 231 -76.38 -36.19 25.25
CA LYS A 231 -75.36 -35.52 26.08
C LYS A 231 -74.20 -36.48 26.36
N ASP A 232 -73.26 -36.58 25.41
CA ASP A 232 -71.82 -36.85 25.64
C ASP A 232 -71.04 -36.94 24.31
N MET A 233 -70.76 -35.80 23.67
CA MET A 233 -69.68 -35.73 22.65
C MET A 233 -69.09 -34.34 22.35
N ILE A 234 -69.45 -33.29 23.10
CA ILE A 234 -69.05 -31.90 22.79
C ILE A 234 -67.79 -31.44 23.58
N ASN A 235 -67.32 -32.20 24.57
CA ASN A 235 -66.13 -31.87 25.39
C ASN A 235 -64.81 -32.53 24.92
N ALA A 236 -64.79 -33.27 23.79
CA ALA A 236 -63.63 -34.04 23.36
C ALA A 236 -62.53 -33.25 22.61
N PHE A 237 -62.71 -31.95 22.35
CA PHE A 237 -61.81 -31.14 21.52
C PHE A 237 -61.26 -29.87 22.22
N LYS A 238 -60.92 -30.00 23.53
CA LYS A 238 -60.20 -28.97 24.30
C LYS A 238 -59.04 -29.53 25.14
N THR A 239 -58.20 -30.38 24.55
CA THR A 239 -56.89 -30.76 25.09
C THR A 239 -55.87 -30.92 23.96
N LYS A 240 -54.59 -30.69 24.27
CA LYS A 240 -53.47 -31.18 23.45
C LYS A 240 -53.43 -32.71 23.57
N ASP A 241 -53.50 -33.44 22.45
CA ASP A 241 -52.68 -34.65 22.19
C ASP A 241 -53.07 -35.35 20.87
N TRP A 242 -52.35 -35.03 19.79
CA TRP A 242 -52.53 -35.65 18.47
C TRP A 242 -52.07 -37.12 18.41
N ALA A 243 -51.34 -37.61 19.41
CA ALA A 243 -50.64 -38.90 19.39
C ALA A 243 -51.58 -40.14 19.36
N ASN A 244 -52.76 -40.08 19.99
CA ASN A 244 -53.62 -41.27 20.13
C ASN A 244 -54.64 -41.47 18.99
N GLY A 245 -54.99 -40.42 18.24
CA GLY A 245 -56.01 -40.51 17.18
C GLY A 245 -55.71 -41.54 16.08
N LYS A 246 -54.42 -41.71 15.71
CA LYS A 246 -53.98 -42.69 14.70
C LYS A 246 -54.30 -44.16 15.06
N ARG A 247 -54.47 -44.51 16.34
CA ARG A 247 -54.71 -45.90 16.76
C ARG A 247 -56.15 -46.36 16.50
N HIS A 248 -57.14 -45.51 16.79
CA HIS A 248 -58.55 -45.88 16.70
C HIS A 248 -59.03 -46.06 15.25
N LEU A 249 -58.54 -45.21 14.34
CA LEU A 249 -58.91 -45.24 12.92
C LEU A 249 -58.27 -46.42 12.19
N ASN A 250 -56.99 -46.72 12.45
CA ASN A 250 -56.32 -47.91 11.89
C ASN A 250 -56.93 -49.22 12.41
N SER A 251 -57.42 -49.25 13.67
CA SER A 251 -58.11 -50.43 14.20
C SER A 251 -59.40 -50.76 13.44
N PHE A 252 -60.14 -49.73 12.98
CA PHE A 252 -61.40 -49.91 12.26
C PHE A 252 -61.18 -50.53 10.87
N PHE A 253 -60.20 -50.02 10.11
CA PHE A 253 -59.91 -50.53 8.77
C PHE A 253 -59.18 -51.88 8.75
N LYS A 254 -58.42 -52.23 9.79
CA LYS A 254 -57.69 -53.52 9.83
C LYS A 254 -58.63 -54.74 9.83
N ASN A 255 -59.86 -54.60 10.32
CA ASN A 255 -60.88 -55.66 10.31
C ASN A 255 -61.59 -55.86 8.95
N MET A 256 -61.39 -54.99 7.95
CA MET A 256 -61.93 -55.17 6.59
C MET A 256 -60.89 -55.70 5.58
N GLY A 257 -59.63 -55.85 5.99
CA GLY A 257 -58.51 -56.16 5.07
C GLY A 257 -58.04 -57.62 5.01
N ALA A 258 -58.62 -58.53 5.81
CA ALA A 258 -58.13 -59.91 5.95
C ALA A 258 -59.17 -60.93 5.46
N GLY A 259 -59.05 -61.40 4.21
CA GLY A 259 -60.06 -62.31 3.64
C GLY A 259 -59.89 -62.76 2.19
N ALA A 260 -58.67 -62.85 1.62
CA ALA A 260 -58.44 -63.43 0.29
C ALA A 260 -56.97 -63.88 0.11
N SER A 261 -56.74 -64.96 -0.67
CA SER A 261 -55.44 -65.54 -1.10
C SER A 261 -54.50 -66.02 0.03
N ASN A 262 -53.87 -67.20 -0.02
CA ASN A 262 -53.90 -68.33 -0.97
C ASN A 262 -53.76 -69.66 -0.22
N ASP A 263 -54.41 -70.72 -0.71
CA ASP A 263 -53.93 -72.11 -0.58
C ASP A 263 -54.58 -72.99 -1.67
N SER A 264 -54.17 -74.26 -1.74
CA SER A 264 -54.57 -75.35 -2.65
C SER A 264 -54.01 -75.31 -4.08
N ASP A 265 -52.94 -76.08 -4.25
CA ASP A 265 -52.55 -76.72 -5.51
C ASP A 265 -52.50 -78.24 -5.26
N ARG A 266 -53.42 -79.02 -5.89
CA ARG A 266 -53.34 -80.50 -6.02
C ARG A 266 -54.50 -81.11 -6.84
N ASP A 267 -54.14 -82.01 -7.75
CA ASP A 267 -55.05 -82.87 -8.51
C ASP A 267 -55.84 -83.87 -7.65
N SER A 268 -57.06 -84.18 -8.09
CA SER A 268 -57.54 -85.58 -8.16
C SER A 268 -58.72 -85.71 -9.14
N LYS A 269 -58.76 -86.83 -9.89
CA LYS A 269 -59.80 -87.13 -10.90
C LYS A 269 -61.03 -87.79 -10.27
N LEU A 270 -62.21 -87.67 -10.91
CA LEU A 270 -63.15 -88.78 -11.16
C LEU A 270 -64.32 -88.41 -12.11
N VAL A 271 -64.27 -88.94 -13.33
CA VAL A 271 -65.31 -89.71 -14.07
C VAL A 271 -66.80 -89.29 -14.03
N GLU A 272 -67.28 -88.88 -15.22
CA GLU A 272 -68.55 -89.19 -15.94
C GLU A 272 -69.97 -88.76 -15.47
N ASP A 273 -70.69 -88.30 -16.51
CA ASP A 273 -72.12 -88.04 -16.79
C ASP A 273 -73.07 -89.26 -16.55
N PRO A 274 -74.40 -89.21 -16.87
CA PRO A 274 -75.33 -88.08 -17.06
C PRO A 274 -76.71 -88.24 -16.37
N THR A 275 -77.63 -87.25 -16.48
CA THR A 275 -79.01 -87.36 -17.07
C THR A 275 -80.10 -86.40 -16.51
N SER A 276 -80.60 -85.50 -17.37
CA SER A 276 -82.05 -85.11 -17.51
C SER A 276 -82.76 -84.35 -16.34
N ILE A 277 -83.85 -83.55 -16.47
CA ILE A 277 -84.70 -83.09 -17.60
C ILE A 277 -84.87 -81.54 -17.55
N GLN A 278 -85.10 -80.96 -18.73
CA GLN A 278 -85.52 -79.59 -19.09
C GLN A 278 -86.39 -78.77 -18.11
N SER A 279 -86.14 -77.45 -18.08
CA SER A 279 -87.20 -76.43 -18.22
C SER A 279 -86.65 -75.19 -18.97
N GLY A 280 -87.52 -74.49 -19.71
CA GLY A 280 -87.10 -73.45 -20.68
C GLY A 280 -87.14 -72.00 -20.18
N SER A 281 -86.50 -71.10 -20.94
CA SER A 281 -86.61 -69.63 -20.87
C SER A 281 -86.18 -68.95 -19.54
N LYS A 282 -84.87 -68.64 -19.41
CA LYS A 282 -84.37 -67.52 -18.55
C LYS A 282 -82.93 -66.95 -18.76
N PRO A 283 -82.11 -67.31 -19.78
CA PRO A 283 -80.69 -66.94 -19.79
C PRO A 283 -80.35 -65.46 -20.08
N SER A 284 -81.28 -64.64 -20.59
CA SER A 284 -81.04 -63.20 -20.82
C SER A 284 -81.25 -62.37 -19.54
N ALA A 285 -82.42 -62.50 -18.90
CA ALA A 285 -82.79 -61.71 -17.74
C ALA A 285 -81.81 -61.86 -16.55
N LEU A 286 -81.28 -63.06 -16.31
CA LEU A 286 -80.25 -63.28 -15.28
C LEU A 286 -78.95 -62.51 -15.57
N LYS A 287 -78.56 -62.35 -16.85
CA LYS A 287 -77.34 -61.61 -17.22
C LYS A 287 -77.52 -60.11 -17.00
N ILE A 288 -78.68 -59.55 -17.34
CA ILE A 288 -79.00 -58.14 -17.03
C ILE A 288 -79.06 -57.92 -15.52
N ALA A 289 -79.71 -58.81 -14.76
CA ALA A 289 -79.77 -58.69 -13.30
C ALA A 289 -78.36 -58.74 -12.66
N LYS A 290 -77.49 -59.62 -13.13
CA LYS A 290 -76.08 -59.70 -12.70
C LYS A 290 -75.29 -58.44 -13.09
N ALA A 291 -75.34 -58.02 -14.35
CA ALA A 291 -74.64 -56.82 -14.82
C ALA A 291 -75.12 -55.54 -14.11
N LYS A 292 -76.43 -55.46 -13.78
CA LYS A 292 -76.99 -54.35 -13.01
C LYS A 292 -76.41 -54.32 -11.60
N ARG A 293 -76.41 -55.45 -10.89
CA ARG A 293 -75.80 -55.56 -9.56
C ARG A 293 -74.31 -55.20 -9.59
N GLU A 294 -73.55 -55.70 -10.56
CA GLU A 294 -72.11 -55.38 -10.67
C GLU A 294 -71.85 -53.89 -10.98
N ALA A 295 -72.75 -53.22 -11.71
CA ALA A 295 -72.67 -51.77 -11.95
C ALA A 295 -73.06 -50.95 -10.70
N GLU A 296 -74.08 -51.36 -9.95
CA GLU A 296 -74.48 -50.73 -8.67
C GLU A 296 -73.41 -50.92 -7.58
N GLU A 297 -72.75 -52.08 -7.53
CA GLU A 297 -71.63 -52.39 -6.64
C GLU A 297 -70.38 -51.56 -6.99
N ALA A 298 -70.11 -51.36 -8.29
CA ALA A 298 -69.06 -50.46 -8.77
C ALA A 298 -69.36 -48.97 -8.49
N ASP A 299 -70.61 -48.52 -8.65
CA ASP A 299 -71.04 -47.15 -8.32
C ASP A 299 -70.88 -46.86 -6.83
N ASN A 300 -71.35 -47.76 -5.96
CA ASN A 300 -71.22 -47.60 -4.51
C ASN A 300 -69.74 -47.56 -4.09
N THR A 301 -68.90 -48.43 -4.65
CA THR A 301 -67.44 -48.42 -4.44
C THR A 301 -66.81 -47.09 -4.90
N TYR A 302 -67.23 -46.56 -6.05
CA TYR A 302 -66.72 -45.29 -6.57
C TYR A 302 -67.17 -44.09 -5.71
N ARG A 303 -68.43 -44.04 -5.26
CA ARG A 303 -68.94 -43.00 -4.34
C ARG A 303 -68.17 -42.96 -3.02
N GLN A 304 -67.94 -44.13 -2.40
CA GLN A 304 -67.16 -44.23 -1.17
C GLN A 304 -65.71 -43.74 -1.36
N ALA A 305 -65.11 -44.06 -2.50
CA ALA A 305 -63.77 -43.57 -2.85
C ALA A 305 -63.74 -42.04 -3.07
N VAL A 306 -64.74 -41.45 -3.74
CA VAL A 306 -64.84 -39.99 -3.90
C VAL A 306 -65.00 -39.29 -2.55
N PHE A 307 -65.83 -39.81 -1.64
CA PHE A 307 -66.01 -39.27 -0.29
C PHE A 307 -64.71 -39.33 0.54
N HIS A 308 -63.96 -40.43 0.45
CA HIS A 308 -62.66 -40.54 1.14
C HIS A 308 -61.61 -39.59 0.55
N LEU A 309 -61.58 -39.40 -0.78
CA LEU A 309 -60.68 -38.43 -1.41
C LEU A 309 -60.98 -36.99 -0.99
N GLU A 310 -62.25 -36.62 -0.86
CA GLU A 310 -62.65 -35.30 -0.35
C GLU A 310 -62.30 -35.12 1.14
N SER A 311 -62.42 -36.19 1.93
CA SER A 311 -61.96 -36.21 3.33
C SER A 311 -60.46 -35.93 3.44
N LEU A 312 -59.65 -36.55 2.57
CA LEU A 312 -58.21 -36.28 2.46
C LEU A 312 -57.92 -34.85 1.96
N ARG A 313 -58.74 -34.30 1.06
CA ARG A 313 -58.62 -32.90 0.59
C ARG A 313 -58.82 -31.91 1.74
N LEU A 314 -59.88 -32.08 2.52
CA LEU A 314 -60.21 -31.25 3.68
C LEU A 314 -59.16 -31.37 4.81
N GLN A 315 -58.58 -32.56 5.00
CA GLN A 315 -57.46 -32.74 5.93
C GLN A 315 -56.21 -31.96 5.48
N ARG A 316 -55.88 -32.01 4.18
CA ARG A 316 -54.75 -31.28 3.59
C ARG A 316 -54.92 -29.77 3.70
N GLU A 317 -56.12 -29.26 3.43
CA GLU A 317 -56.50 -27.85 3.59
C GLU A 317 -56.31 -27.36 5.04
N ARG A 318 -56.79 -28.13 6.02
CA ARG A 318 -56.59 -27.83 7.46
C ARG A 318 -55.12 -27.82 7.87
N LEU A 319 -54.32 -28.76 7.36
CA LEU A 319 -52.87 -28.80 7.63
C LEU A 319 -52.14 -27.59 7.03
N GLN A 320 -52.52 -27.14 5.83
CA GLN A 320 -51.96 -25.93 5.22
C GLN A 320 -52.36 -24.66 6.00
N GLY A 321 -53.61 -24.58 6.49
CA GLY A 321 -54.05 -23.49 7.37
C GLY A 321 -53.27 -23.44 8.68
N ALA A 322 -53.12 -24.57 9.38
CA ALA A 322 -52.34 -24.65 10.62
C ALA A 322 -50.85 -24.29 10.41
N ALA A 323 -50.26 -24.70 9.29
CA ALA A 323 -48.90 -24.35 8.92
C ALA A 323 -48.73 -22.84 8.62
N PHE A 324 -49.75 -22.17 8.07
CA PHE A 324 -49.73 -20.72 7.86
C PHE A 324 -49.80 -19.95 9.19
N VAL A 325 -50.64 -20.39 10.13
CA VAL A 325 -50.69 -19.80 11.49
C VAL A 325 -49.33 -19.93 12.18
N SER A 326 -48.73 -21.13 12.16
CA SER A 326 -47.40 -21.36 12.76
C SER A 326 -46.28 -20.54 12.12
N LEU A 327 -46.38 -20.18 10.83
CA LEU A 327 -45.44 -19.25 10.19
C LEU A 327 -45.65 -17.80 10.66
N SER A 328 -46.91 -17.40 10.86
CA SER A 328 -47.26 -16.05 11.35
C SER A 328 -46.78 -15.85 12.79
N GLU A 329 -47.07 -16.80 13.68
CA GLU A 329 -46.57 -16.85 15.06
C GLU A 329 -45.03 -16.76 15.11
N PHE A 330 -44.33 -17.44 14.19
CA PHE A 330 -42.87 -17.37 14.11
C PHE A 330 -42.37 -15.99 13.67
N ILE A 331 -43.00 -15.35 12.68
CA ILE A 331 -42.59 -14.02 12.19
C ILE A 331 -42.80 -12.95 13.27
N GLU A 332 -43.89 -13.03 14.03
CA GLU A 332 -44.15 -12.16 15.17
C GLU A 332 -43.11 -12.38 16.28
N ALA A 333 -42.86 -13.63 16.68
CA ALA A 333 -41.86 -13.96 17.70
C ALA A 333 -40.42 -13.61 17.29
N LEU A 334 -40.06 -13.76 16.00
CA LEU A 334 -38.77 -13.34 15.45
C LEU A 334 -38.59 -11.82 15.54
N SER A 335 -39.66 -11.06 15.24
CA SER A 335 -39.64 -9.59 15.31
C SER A 335 -39.50 -9.10 16.75
N GLU A 336 -40.16 -9.78 17.70
CA GLU A 336 -40.05 -9.50 19.13
C GLU A 336 -38.65 -9.83 19.68
N GLN A 337 -38.13 -11.02 19.39
CA GLN A 337 -36.78 -11.43 19.79
C GLN A 337 -35.72 -10.49 19.21
N MET A 338 -35.76 -10.18 17.92
CA MET A 338 -34.76 -9.31 17.30
C MET A 338 -34.80 -7.89 17.89
N ARG A 339 -35.99 -7.35 18.20
CA ARG A 339 -36.16 -6.05 18.89
C ARG A 339 -35.50 -6.05 20.28
N GLU A 340 -35.73 -7.11 21.05
CA GLU A 340 -35.14 -7.28 22.38
C GLU A 340 -33.61 -7.39 22.30
N ARG A 341 -33.08 -8.29 21.48
CA ARG A 341 -31.64 -8.53 21.35
C ARG A 341 -30.87 -7.35 20.75
N LEU A 342 -31.47 -6.59 19.82
CA LEU A 342 -30.90 -5.32 19.35
C LEU A 342 -30.83 -4.26 20.46
N THR A 343 -31.82 -4.23 21.36
CA THR A 343 -31.80 -3.31 22.52
C THR A 343 -30.64 -3.65 23.44
N CYS A 344 -30.53 -4.92 23.87
CA CYS A 344 -29.43 -5.40 24.71
C CYS A 344 -28.05 -5.17 24.05
N TYR A 345 -27.93 -5.38 22.73
CA TYR A 345 -26.72 -5.04 21.98
C TYR A 345 -26.36 -3.55 22.10
N THR A 346 -27.32 -2.63 21.90
CA THR A 346 -27.05 -1.19 21.99
C THR A 346 -26.68 -0.75 23.41
N GLU A 347 -27.34 -1.29 24.43
CA GLU A 347 -27.04 -1.01 25.84
C GLU A 347 -25.61 -1.46 26.22
N HIS A 348 -25.20 -2.65 25.80
CA HIS A 348 -23.85 -3.14 26.01
C HIS A 348 -22.77 -2.32 25.29
N ASN A 349 -23.04 -1.80 24.08
CA ASN A 349 -22.10 -0.90 23.39
C ASN A 349 -21.99 0.46 24.11
N ILE A 350 -23.10 0.98 24.64
CA ILE A 350 -23.11 2.22 25.44
C ILE A 350 -22.28 2.04 26.73
N ASP A 351 -22.44 0.92 27.42
CA ASP A 351 -21.71 0.63 28.66
C ASP A 351 -20.23 0.29 28.44
N LEU A 352 -19.87 -0.29 27.29
CA LEU A 352 -18.48 -0.42 26.85
C LEU A 352 -17.81 0.96 26.74
N VAL A 353 -18.47 1.90 26.04
CA VAL A 353 -17.94 3.27 25.83
C VAL A 353 -17.77 4.01 27.16
N LYS A 354 -18.77 3.97 28.06
CA LYS A 354 -18.67 4.59 29.41
C LYS A 354 -17.47 4.04 30.21
N LYS A 355 -17.25 2.72 30.17
CA LYS A 355 -16.16 2.07 30.92
C LYS A 355 -14.79 2.42 30.34
N HIS A 356 -14.67 2.53 29.02
CA HIS A 356 -13.44 2.96 28.36
C HIS A 356 -13.11 4.43 28.66
N ASP A 357 -14.09 5.34 28.57
CA ASP A 357 -13.96 6.76 28.91
C ASP A 357 -13.44 6.97 30.35
N GLY A 358 -14.02 6.25 31.32
CA GLY A 358 -13.56 6.27 32.72
C GLY A 358 -12.12 5.76 32.92
N LEU A 359 -11.67 4.77 32.14
CA LEU A 359 -10.27 4.32 32.14
C LEU A 359 -9.35 5.40 31.56
N SER A 360 -9.72 6.00 30.42
CA SER A 360 -8.96 7.09 29.79
C SER A 360 -8.80 8.30 30.72
N GLN A 361 -9.86 8.69 31.44
CA GLN A 361 -9.79 9.77 32.43
C GLN A 361 -8.90 9.39 33.63
N THR A 362 -8.97 8.16 34.12
CA THR A 362 -8.12 7.70 35.24
C THR A 362 -6.62 7.75 34.89
N VAL A 363 -6.27 7.40 33.65
CA VAL A 363 -4.90 7.53 33.12
C VAL A 363 -4.51 9.02 33.00
N ARG A 364 -5.39 9.88 32.48
CA ARG A 364 -5.17 11.33 32.39
C ARG A 364 -4.89 11.98 33.76
N ASP A 365 -5.71 11.69 34.76
CA ASP A 365 -5.56 12.16 36.15
C ASP A 365 -4.27 11.66 36.83
N THR A 366 -3.61 10.67 36.22
CA THR A 366 -2.33 10.11 36.66
C THR A 366 -1.16 10.74 35.89
N VAL A 367 -1.34 11.12 34.62
CA VAL A 367 -0.34 11.86 33.83
C VAL A 367 -0.06 13.26 34.40
N GLU A 368 -1.04 13.92 35.01
CA GLU A 368 -0.83 15.21 35.71
C GLU A 368 0.04 15.11 36.99
N ARG A 369 0.57 13.91 37.33
CA ARG A 369 1.46 13.66 38.48
C ARG A 369 2.95 13.54 38.12
N ILE A 370 3.32 13.75 36.86
CA ILE A 370 4.73 13.76 36.42
C ILE A 370 5.41 15.04 36.94
N ASP A 371 6.58 14.89 37.57
CA ASP A 371 7.38 15.98 38.13
C ASP A 371 8.78 15.98 37.48
N PRO A 372 9.01 16.82 36.44
CA PRO A 372 10.29 16.89 35.75
C PRO A 372 11.45 17.42 36.60
N GLU A 373 11.19 18.25 37.60
CA GLU A 373 12.25 18.80 38.46
C GLU A 373 12.76 17.73 39.43
N LYS A 374 11.85 16.96 40.02
CA LYS A 374 12.18 15.80 40.87
C LYS A 374 12.86 14.69 40.08
N ASP A 375 12.37 14.34 38.90
CA ASP A 375 12.98 13.31 38.05
C ASP A 375 14.39 13.73 37.59
N LEU A 376 14.60 15.02 37.26
CA LEU A 376 15.92 15.56 36.92
C LEU A 376 16.87 15.62 38.13
N ALA A 377 16.36 15.93 39.33
CA ALA A 377 17.15 15.90 40.56
C ALA A 377 17.61 14.46 40.90
N GLN A 378 16.70 13.48 40.75
CA GLN A 378 16.99 12.06 40.89
C GLN A 378 18.04 11.59 39.88
N PHE A 379 17.94 11.99 38.60
CA PHE A 379 18.95 11.68 37.59
C PHE A 379 20.32 12.33 37.90
N LYS A 380 20.35 13.63 38.25
CA LYS A 380 21.60 14.33 38.63
C LYS A 380 22.31 13.68 39.82
N GLY A 381 21.56 13.08 40.76
CA GLY A 381 22.10 12.29 41.87
C GLY A 381 22.82 11.00 41.47
N THR A 382 22.74 10.58 40.19
CA THR A 382 23.46 9.41 39.66
C THR A 382 24.74 9.76 38.87
N LEU A 383 24.98 11.04 38.58
CA LEU A 383 26.15 11.47 37.82
C LEU A 383 27.40 11.58 38.71
N PRO A 384 28.60 11.18 38.21
CA PRO A 384 29.86 11.43 38.91
C PRO A 384 30.12 12.93 39.11
N ALA A 385 30.71 13.28 40.26
CA ALA A 385 31.04 14.67 40.59
C ALA A 385 32.30 15.22 39.88
N ASP A 386 33.08 14.36 39.23
CA ASP A 386 34.34 14.70 38.54
C ASP A 386 34.24 14.44 37.03
N PRO A 387 34.30 15.47 36.16
CA PRO A 387 34.32 15.32 34.72
C PRO A 387 35.46 14.47 34.16
N ALA A 388 36.59 14.33 34.87
CA ALA A 388 37.69 13.47 34.41
C ALA A 388 37.29 11.98 34.36
N SER A 389 36.32 11.56 35.18
CA SER A 389 35.75 10.20 35.14
C SER A 389 34.96 9.89 33.86
N LEU A 390 34.69 10.89 33.02
CA LEU A 390 34.06 10.73 31.71
C LEU A 390 35.06 10.43 30.57
N GLY A 391 36.35 10.25 30.89
CA GLY A 391 37.37 9.81 29.92
C GLY A 391 37.95 10.89 29.01
N ILE A 392 37.74 12.17 29.32
CA ILE A 392 38.30 13.29 28.55
C ILE A 392 39.84 13.34 28.77
N PRO A 393 40.67 13.23 27.71
CA PRO A 393 42.12 13.23 27.86
C PRO A 393 42.65 14.63 28.24
N PRO A 394 43.74 14.72 29.04
CA PRO A 394 44.30 16.00 29.47
C PRO A 394 44.96 16.77 28.32
N ARG A 395 44.89 18.11 28.38
CA ARG A 395 45.58 19.01 27.44
C ARG A 395 47.10 18.92 27.66
N TYR A 396 47.83 18.51 26.63
CA TYR A 396 49.28 18.65 26.58
C TYR A 396 49.68 20.11 26.35
N LEU A 397 50.75 20.56 27.02
CA LEU A 397 51.33 21.89 26.86
C LEU A 397 52.69 21.78 26.15
N TYR A 398 53.07 22.81 25.38
CA TYR A 398 54.41 22.90 24.83
C TYR A 398 55.35 23.47 25.89
N VAL A 399 56.52 22.84 26.10
CA VAL A 399 57.50 23.26 27.10
C VAL A 399 58.84 23.47 26.41
N ASP A 400 59.35 24.68 26.45
CA ASP A 400 60.65 25.06 25.90
C ASP A 400 61.69 25.27 27.03
N HIS A 401 62.88 25.78 26.69
CA HIS A 401 63.92 26.07 27.67
C HIS A 401 63.65 27.34 28.53
N ALA A 402 62.56 28.07 28.29
CA ALA A 402 62.14 29.26 29.03
C ALA A 402 60.85 29.05 29.85
N GLY A 403 60.03 28.04 29.53
CA GLY A 403 58.93 27.57 30.37
C GLY A 403 57.81 26.85 29.61
N GLU A 404 56.67 26.68 30.29
CA GLU A 404 55.43 26.22 29.65
C GLU A 404 54.83 27.35 28.80
N SER A 405 54.57 27.04 27.53
CA SER A 405 53.85 27.90 26.59
C SER A 405 52.46 27.30 26.34
N PHE A 406 51.43 28.12 26.52
CA PHE A 406 50.05 27.64 26.50
C PHE A 406 49.54 27.40 25.08
N GLU A 407 49.99 28.19 24.10
CA GLU A 407 49.54 28.14 22.71
C GLU A 407 50.74 28.28 21.75
N LEU A 408 50.90 27.32 20.83
CA LEU A 408 51.86 27.40 19.74
C LEU A 408 51.25 28.27 18.63
N VAL A 409 51.90 29.37 18.25
CA VAL A 409 51.34 30.37 17.34
C VAL A 409 52.20 30.58 16.10
N PHE A 410 53.52 30.53 16.24
CA PHE A 410 54.46 30.63 15.12
C PHE A 410 54.77 29.24 14.56
N GLY A 411 54.90 29.10 13.24
CA GLY A 411 55.08 27.80 12.59
C GLY A 411 53.79 26.99 12.37
N VAL A 412 52.63 27.48 12.79
CA VAL A 412 51.32 26.80 12.70
C VAL A 412 50.54 27.28 11.46
N LYS A 413 49.71 26.41 10.86
CA LYS A 413 48.85 26.83 9.74
C LYS A 413 47.73 27.75 10.22
N LEU A 414 47.29 28.66 9.35
CA LEU A 414 46.20 29.60 9.65
C LEU A 414 44.88 28.89 10.01
N SER A 415 44.58 27.75 9.38
CA SER A 415 43.43 26.88 9.70
C SER A 415 43.47 26.37 11.14
N ASP A 416 44.64 25.92 11.57
CA ASP A 416 44.80 25.14 12.79
C ASP A 416 44.78 26.10 13.99
N LEU A 417 45.40 27.28 13.85
CA LEU A 417 45.30 28.39 14.80
C LEU A 417 43.86 28.94 14.93
N ALA A 418 43.07 28.91 13.85
CA ALA A 418 41.67 29.33 13.90
C ALA A 418 40.78 28.30 14.63
N MET A 419 41.10 27.01 14.54
CA MET A 419 40.46 25.93 15.31
C MET A 419 40.81 26.02 16.80
N THR A 420 42.10 26.09 17.15
CA THR A 420 42.54 26.04 18.57
C THR A 420 42.13 27.28 19.37
N CYS A 421 42.16 28.46 18.74
CA CYS A 421 41.85 29.73 19.40
C CYS A 421 40.39 30.21 19.17
N GLY A 422 39.59 29.45 18.41
CA GLY A 422 38.18 29.76 18.14
C GLY A 422 37.93 31.05 17.34
N THR A 423 38.91 31.54 16.57
CA THR A 423 38.81 32.85 15.89
C THR A 423 38.04 32.84 14.57
N GLY A 424 37.76 31.67 14.01
CA GLY A 424 37.07 31.53 12.71
C GLY A 424 37.81 32.26 11.58
N ASP A 425 37.06 32.92 10.69
CA ASP A 425 37.59 33.63 9.52
C ASP A 425 38.31 34.97 9.82
N VAL A 426 38.51 35.33 11.09
CA VAL A 426 39.12 36.62 11.47
C VAL A 426 40.65 36.56 11.39
N PRO A 427 41.33 37.50 10.70
CA PRO A 427 42.80 37.54 10.60
C PRO A 427 43.52 37.43 11.96
N PRO A 428 44.62 36.66 12.06
CA PRO A 428 45.29 36.37 13.33
C PRO A 428 45.61 37.62 14.16
N ARG A 429 45.56 37.49 15.50
CA ARG A 429 45.80 38.61 16.42
C ARG A 429 47.18 39.24 16.23
N VAL A 430 48.20 38.43 15.91
CA VAL A 430 49.57 38.91 15.65
C VAL A 430 49.60 39.85 14.45
N VAL A 431 48.90 39.50 13.37
CA VAL A 431 48.82 40.32 12.15
C VAL A 431 48.03 41.59 12.41
N SER A 432 46.82 41.45 12.95
CA SER A 432 45.90 42.58 13.16
C SER A 432 46.40 43.58 14.20
N GLN A 433 46.96 43.15 15.33
CA GLN A 433 47.55 44.07 16.31
C GLN A 433 48.82 44.74 15.77
N ALA A 434 49.72 44.00 15.11
CA ALA A 434 50.96 44.58 14.60
C ALA A 434 50.68 45.68 13.56
N ILE A 435 49.76 45.42 12.61
CA ILE A 435 49.32 46.41 11.62
C ILE A 435 48.61 47.59 12.30
N ALA A 436 47.73 47.35 13.29
CA ALA A 436 47.03 48.40 14.02
C ALA A 436 47.95 49.28 14.89
N ALA A 437 49.10 48.76 15.33
CA ALA A 437 50.14 49.53 16.01
C ALA A 437 50.98 50.34 15.02
N LEU A 438 51.44 49.70 13.92
CA LEU A 438 52.29 50.32 12.91
C LEU A 438 51.57 51.44 12.13
N ASN A 439 50.26 51.31 11.87
CA ASN A 439 49.44 52.31 11.18
C ASN A 439 49.24 53.64 11.94
N ARG A 440 49.67 53.75 13.20
CA ARG A 440 49.57 54.97 14.01
C ARG A 440 50.79 55.88 13.73
N SER A 441 51.28 56.59 14.74
CA SER A 441 52.52 57.37 14.64
C SER A 441 53.74 56.62 14.04
N PRO A 442 53.95 55.30 14.27
CA PRO A 442 55.11 54.59 13.75
C PRO A 442 55.25 54.55 12.21
N ILE A 443 54.17 54.77 11.44
CA ILE A 443 54.21 54.66 9.97
C ILE A 443 55.21 55.61 9.27
N ARG A 444 55.66 56.65 10.00
CA ARG A 444 56.64 57.64 9.55
C ARG A 444 58.10 57.27 9.86
N THR A 445 58.35 56.19 10.61
CA THR A 445 59.70 55.75 11.01
C THR A 445 60.56 55.46 9.79
N GLU A 446 61.74 56.08 9.69
CA GLU A 446 62.65 55.85 8.58
C GLU A 446 63.07 54.38 8.51
N GLY A 447 62.96 53.78 7.33
CA GLY A 447 63.38 52.42 7.11
C GLY A 447 62.52 51.35 7.80
N ILE A 448 61.38 51.69 8.43
CA ILE A 448 60.20 50.82 8.29
C ILE A 448 60.42 49.32 8.52
N TYR A 449 60.33 48.65 7.37
CA TYR A 449 60.56 47.24 7.12
C TYR A 449 61.97 46.90 6.57
N ARG A 450 62.78 47.90 6.18
CA ARG A 450 64.13 47.72 5.62
C ARG A 450 65.20 47.60 6.69
N ILE A 451 65.05 48.29 7.83
CA ILE A 451 65.97 48.18 8.97
C ILE A 451 65.67 46.89 9.74
N SER A 452 66.71 46.12 10.05
CA SER A 452 66.61 44.93 10.88
C SER A 452 66.51 45.31 12.37
N PRO A 453 65.52 44.79 13.12
CA PRO A 453 65.42 45.02 14.56
C PRO A 453 66.50 44.27 15.36
N ARG A 454 66.57 44.57 16.66
CA ARG A 454 67.33 43.78 17.62
C ARG A 454 66.68 42.40 17.77
N GLN A 455 67.38 41.34 17.35
CA GLN A 455 66.82 39.99 17.34
C GLN A 455 66.31 39.51 18.71
N ALA A 456 66.97 39.91 19.81
CA ALA A 456 66.51 39.60 21.17
C ALA A 456 65.07 40.11 21.43
N ALA A 457 64.78 41.36 21.07
CA ALA A 457 63.46 41.96 21.28
C ALA A 457 62.37 41.30 20.41
N VAL A 458 62.73 40.78 19.24
CA VAL A 458 61.83 39.96 18.40
C VAL A 458 61.50 38.65 19.12
N THR A 459 62.51 37.92 19.61
CA THR A 459 62.30 36.66 20.35
C THR A 459 61.53 36.87 21.66
N ASP A 460 61.77 37.98 22.37
CA ASP A 460 61.03 38.34 23.58
C ASP A 460 59.55 38.65 23.29
N MET A 461 59.25 39.31 22.18
CA MET A 461 57.87 39.56 21.74
C MET A 461 57.17 38.28 21.27
N VAL A 462 57.87 37.37 20.58
CA VAL A 462 57.34 36.03 20.21
C VAL A 462 56.95 35.25 21.46
N ARG A 463 57.86 35.10 22.44
CA ARG A 463 57.56 34.44 23.73
C ARG A 463 56.41 35.10 24.49
N ARG A 464 56.25 36.43 24.38
CA ARG A 464 55.13 37.17 24.99
C ARG A 464 53.77 36.90 24.30
N ILE A 465 53.77 36.49 23.04
CA ILE A 465 52.57 36.10 22.29
C ILE A 465 52.17 34.65 22.61
N GLU A 466 53.11 33.70 22.57
CA GLU A 466 52.84 32.25 22.73
C GLU A 466 52.54 31.85 24.18
N LYS A 467 52.91 32.70 25.15
CA LYS A 467 52.52 32.53 26.55
C LYS A 467 51.03 32.84 26.81
N ASP A 468 50.44 33.80 26.10
CA ASP A 468 49.03 34.18 26.27
C ASP A 468 48.48 34.84 24.99
N TYR A 469 48.19 34.02 23.98
CA TYR A 469 47.61 34.50 22.73
C TYR A 469 46.20 35.11 22.93
N GLY A 470 45.49 34.68 23.98
CA GLY A 470 44.19 35.20 24.40
C GLY A 470 44.21 36.63 24.94
N ASN A 471 45.29 37.08 25.60
CA ASN A 471 45.34 38.38 26.26
C ASN A 471 46.55 39.27 25.89
N PHE A 472 47.49 38.84 25.04
CA PHE A 472 48.59 39.73 24.65
C PHE A 472 48.10 41.00 23.93
N GLU A 473 48.81 42.10 24.18
CA GLU A 473 48.62 43.40 23.53
C GLU A 473 49.97 43.96 23.03
N ILE A 474 50.02 44.50 21.81
CA ILE A 474 51.16 45.28 21.31
C ILE A 474 51.01 46.73 21.77
N THR A 475 52.01 47.22 22.50
CA THR A 475 51.98 48.48 23.26
C THR A 475 52.70 49.62 22.54
N SER A 476 52.48 50.85 23.00
CA SER A 476 53.25 52.02 22.51
C SER A 476 54.71 52.05 22.96
N SER A 477 55.10 51.17 23.90
CA SER A 477 56.48 50.96 24.34
C SER A 477 57.26 49.93 23.48
N ASP A 478 56.58 49.16 22.63
CA ASP A 478 57.23 48.21 21.73
C ASP A 478 57.90 48.93 20.54
N GLU A 479 59.17 48.61 20.24
CA GLU A 479 59.96 49.30 19.22
C GLU A 479 59.37 49.08 17.80
N PRO A 480 59.15 50.13 16.97
CA PRO A 480 58.53 50.00 15.65
C PRO A 480 59.18 48.95 14.72
N HIS A 481 60.51 48.89 14.68
CA HIS A 481 61.23 47.89 13.88
C HIS A 481 61.03 46.46 14.42
N THR A 482 60.83 46.29 15.73
CA THR A 482 60.58 44.99 16.37
C THR A 482 59.17 44.50 16.03
N ILE A 483 58.15 45.37 16.08
CA ILE A 483 56.78 45.04 15.64
C ILE A 483 56.79 44.67 14.14
N ALA A 484 57.46 45.48 13.31
CA ALA A 484 57.64 45.22 11.89
C ALA A 484 58.45 43.94 11.60
N GLY A 485 59.36 43.55 12.51
CA GLY A 485 60.11 42.31 12.49
C GLY A 485 59.24 41.10 12.80
N VAL A 486 58.45 41.15 13.87
CA VAL A 486 57.54 40.07 14.28
C VAL A 486 56.45 39.81 13.25
N LEU A 487 55.89 40.85 12.62
CA LEU A 487 54.94 40.67 11.51
C LEU A 487 55.56 39.93 10.32
N LYS A 488 56.76 40.34 9.89
CA LYS A 488 57.50 39.63 8.82
C LYS A 488 57.87 38.20 9.22
N LEU A 489 58.24 37.99 10.48
CA LEU A 489 58.62 36.68 11.00
C LEU A 489 57.42 35.72 11.01
N TYR A 490 56.27 36.15 11.54
CA TYR A 490 55.03 35.38 11.56
C TYR A 490 54.62 34.93 10.16
N LEU A 491 54.51 35.89 9.22
CA LEU A 491 54.09 35.62 7.84
C LEU A 491 55.05 34.67 7.10
N ARG A 492 56.36 34.80 7.32
CA ARG A 492 57.39 33.92 6.73
C ARG A 492 57.45 32.53 7.39
N GLN A 493 56.97 32.38 8.62
CA GLN A 493 56.95 31.09 9.33
C GLN A 493 55.66 30.29 9.11
N LEU A 494 54.70 30.80 8.33
CA LEU A 494 53.55 30.00 7.91
C LEU A 494 54.03 28.78 7.09
N PRO A 495 53.57 27.55 7.38
CA PRO A 495 53.98 26.35 6.63
C PRO A 495 53.69 26.39 5.12
N GLU A 496 52.77 27.27 4.71
CA GLU A 496 52.45 27.56 3.32
C GLU A 496 52.43 29.10 3.13
N PRO A 497 53.03 29.67 2.07
CA PRO A 497 53.04 31.12 1.87
C PRO A 497 51.63 31.70 1.75
N LEU A 498 51.39 32.84 2.42
CA LEU A 498 50.08 33.51 2.48
C LEU A 498 49.47 33.78 1.09
N PHE A 499 50.29 33.94 0.05
CA PHE A 499 49.85 34.04 -1.34
C PHE A 499 50.74 33.23 -2.30
N ARG A 500 50.41 31.96 -2.50
CA ARG A 500 51.17 31.06 -3.39
C ARG A 500 51.03 31.43 -4.88
N CYS A 501 52.01 32.18 -5.39
CA CYS A 501 52.18 32.52 -6.80
C CYS A 501 53.61 32.16 -7.26
N SER A 502 53.74 31.14 -8.11
CA SER A 502 55.03 30.59 -8.55
C SER A 502 55.77 31.54 -9.49
N LEU A 503 57.07 31.35 -9.68
CA LEU A 503 57.85 32.29 -10.51
C LEU A 503 57.32 32.38 -11.95
N ALA A 504 56.90 31.25 -12.55
CA ALA A 504 56.29 31.23 -13.89
C ALA A 504 54.99 32.07 -13.95
N GLU A 505 54.13 31.99 -12.94
CA GLU A 505 52.90 32.78 -12.86
C GLU A 505 53.18 34.28 -12.69
N ARG A 506 54.22 34.65 -11.93
CA ARG A 506 54.65 36.05 -11.74
C ARG A 506 55.25 36.65 -13.01
N VAL A 507 56.00 35.85 -13.78
CA VAL A 507 56.48 36.23 -15.12
C VAL A 507 55.31 36.40 -16.09
N GLN A 508 54.36 35.45 -16.12
CA GLN A 508 53.14 35.55 -16.94
C GLN A 508 52.33 36.82 -16.62
N HIS A 509 52.09 37.11 -15.33
CA HIS A 509 51.45 38.36 -14.88
C HIS A 509 52.19 39.59 -15.42
N THR A 510 53.50 39.63 -15.20
CA THR A 510 54.38 40.75 -15.58
C THR A 510 54.42 40.97 -17.09
N GLU A 511 54.36 39.91 -17.92
CA GLU A 511 54.26 40.01 -19.37
C GLU A 511 52.89 40.50 -19.85
N THR A 512 51.80 39.92 -19.33
CA THR A 512 50.43 40.33 -19.71
C THR A 512 50.20 41.81 -19.39
N ARG A 513 50.64 42.26 -18.21
CA ARG A 513 50.66 43.66 -17.79
C ARG A 513 51.41 44.59 -18.75
N GLN A 514 52.52 44.12 -19.34
CA GLN A 514 53.31 44.90 -20.31
C GLN A 514 52.68 44.93 -21.70
N LYS A 515 51.99 43.86 -22.10
CA LYS A 515 51.32 43.75 -23.41
C LYS A 515 49.99 44.52 -23.44
N GLN A 516 49.16 44.38 -22.40
CA GLN A 516 47.82 44.98 -22.34
C GLN A 516 47.40 45.28 -20.90
N PHE A 517 47.70 46.48 -20.41
CA PHE A 517 47.47 46.87 -19.01
C PHE A 517 45.99 46.79 -18.56
N ALA A 518 45.03 46.99 -19.48
CA ALA A 518 43.60 46.84 -19.19
C ALA A 518 43.19 45.41 -18.79
N GLU A 519 43.98 44.40 -19.20
CA GLU A 519 43.79 42.99 -18.86
C GLU A 519 44.88 42.47 -17.91
N ALA A 520 45.55 43.35 -17.15
CA ALA A 520 46.70 42.96 -16.32
C ALA A 520 46.38 42.04 -15.13
N PHE A 521 45.16 42.09 -14.56
CA PHE A 521 44.87 41.48 -13.25
C PHE A 521 44.06 40.14 -13.20
N PRO A 522 43.68 39.44 -14.28
CA PRO A 522 42.81 38.27 -14.20
C PRO A 522 43.47 37.08 -13.48
N LEU A 523 44.78 36.92 -13.61
CA LEU A 523 45.53 35.87 -12.90
C LEU A 523 45.49 36.09 -11.38
N LEU A 524 45.77 37.30 -10.91
CA LEU A 524 45.69 37.67 -9.50
C LEU A 524 44.26 37.52 -8.97
N LYS A 525 43.24 38.01 -9.69
CA LYS A 525 41.82 37.81 -9.30
C LYS A 525 41.38 36.34 -9.31
N SER A 526 41.96 35.51 -10.18
CA SER A 526 41.72 34.07 -10.19
C SER A 526 42.34 33.39 -8.96
N LYS A 527 43.55 33.79 -8.57
CA LYS A 527 44.21 33.31 -7.36
C LYS A 527 43.54 33.80 -6.06
N MET A 528 43.09 35.05 -5.98
CA MET A 528 42.32 35.57 -4.83
C MET A 528 41.09 34.69 -4.52
N ARG A 529 40.36 34.28 -5.56
CA ARG A 529 39.18 33.39 -5.45
C ARG A 529 39.50 31.94 -5.03
N LYS A 530 40.78 31.57 -4.93
CA LYS A 530 41.24 30.24 -4.46
C LYS A 530 41.83 30.27 -3.04
N LEU A 531 41.92 31.43 -2.40
CA LEU A 531 42.32 31.54 -0.99
C LEU A 531 41.12 31.26 -0.08
N SER A 532 41.38 30.71 1.12
CA SER A 532 40.36 30.65 2.18
C SER A 532 39.94 32.06 2.62
N PRO A 533 38.74 32.26 3.21
CA PRO A 533 38.30 33.60 3.64
C PRO A 533 39.26 34.22 4.66
N LEU A 534 39.80 33.41 5.58
CA LEU A 534 40.83 33.78 6.54
C LEU A 534 42.13 34.25 5.85
N ALA A 535 42.67 33.47 4.89
CA ALA A 535 43.90 33.82 4.19
C ALA A 535 43.71 35.07 3.30
N SER A 536 42.57 35.17 2.62
CA SER A 536 42.22 36.32 1.76
C SER A 536 42.11 37.62 2.56
N GLN A 537 41.41 37.61 3.70
CA GLN A 537 41.32 38.78 4.60
C GLN A 537 42.67 39.14 5.22
N THR A 538 43.46 38.14 5.65
CA THR A 538 44.80 38.36 6.20
C THR A 538 45.72 39.00 5.17
N LEU A 539 45.70 38.51 3.92
CA LEU A 539 46.46 39.08 2.81
C LEU A 539 46.00 40.50 2.47
N LYS A 540 44.68 40.74 2.38
CA LYS A 540 44.13 42.09 2.14
C LYS A 540 44.65 43.08 3.17
N MET A 541 44.55 42.75 4.47
CA MET A 541 44.99 43.61 5.56
C MET A 541 46.50 43.94 5.48
N VAL A 542 47.34 42.96 5.13
CA VAL A 542 48.78 43.16 4.92
C VAL A 542 49.04 44.07 3.71
N VAL A 543 48.36 43.85 2.58
CA VAL A 543 48.57 44.65 1.36
C VAL A 543 48.07 46.10 1.54
N GLU A 544 46.93 46.30 2.20
CA GLU A 544 46.42 47.64 2.57
C GLU A 544 47.41 48.41 3.44
N HIS A 545 48.03 47.73 4.42
CA HIS A 545 49.08 48.30 5.24
C HIS A 545 50.31 48.72 4.40
N LEU A 546 50.76 47.89 3.47
CA LEU A 546 51.90 48.21 2.60
C LEU A 546 51.60 49.38 1.66
N ALA A 547 50.38 49.48 1.13
CA ALA A 547 49.92 50.63 0.34
C ALA A 547 49.92 51.93 1.17
N LEU A 548 49.50 51.87 2.43
CA LEU A 548 49.55 53.02 3.32
C LEU A 548 50.99 53.40 3.70
N VAL A 549 51.89 52.43 3.92
CA VAL A 549 53.32 52.71 4.17
C VAL A 549 53.96 53.40 2.96
N ALA A 550 53.66 52.97 1.73
CA ALA A 550 54.13 53.62 0.51
C ALA A 550 53.67 55.08 0.38
N LEU A 551 52.45 55.41 0.80
CA LEU A 551 51.94 56.78 0.82
C LEU A 551 52.75 57.72 1.75
N TYR A 552 53.43 57.16 2.76
CA TYR A 552 54.31 57.90 3.68
C TYR A 552 55.81 57.87 3.29
N GLU A 553 56.16 57.47 2.06
CA GLU A 553 57.55 57.48 1.52
C GLU A 553 58.37 58.73 1.89
N PRO A 554 57.84 59.98 1.80
CA PRO A 554 58.64 61.19 2.12
C PRO A 554 59.23 61.18 3.54
N TYR A 555 58.61 60.46 4.47
CA TYR A 555 59.05 60.31 5.85
C TYR A 555 59.81 58.99 6.04
N ASN A 556 59.16 57.86 5.79
CA ASN A 556 59.69 56.53 6.11
C ASN A 556 60.73 56.01 5.10
N LYS A 557 60.91 56.67 3.95
CA LYS A 557 61.84 56.31 2.87
C LYS A 557 61.59 54.91 2.28
N MET A 558 60.36 54.41 2.36
CA MET A 558 59.92 53.12 1.80
C MET A 558 58.97 53.34 0.63
N ASN A 559 59.50 53.32 -0.60
CA ASN A 559 58.69 53.33 -1.81
C ASN A 559 58.16 51.93 -2.15
N VAL A 560 57.20 51.84 -3.09
CA VAL A 560 56.54 50.57 -3.48
C VAL A 560 57.55 49.49 -3.85
N SER A 561 58.54 49.78 -4.70
CA SER A 561 59.57 48.80 -5.09
C SER A 561 60.38 48.29 -3.90
N SER A 562 60.74 49.17 -2.96
CA SER A 562 61.47 48.78 -1.75
C SER A 562 60.64 47.95 -0.76
N LEU A 563 59.31 48.11 -0.78
CA LEU A 563 58.38 47.26 -0.02
C LEU A 563 58.18 45.91 -0.71
N ALA A 564 58.03 45.91 -2.04
CA ALA A 564 57.90 44.69 -2.84
C ALA A 564 59.11 43.76 -2.66
N ILE A 565 60.34 44.28 -2.73
CA ILE A 565 61.58 43.52 -2.49
C ILE A 565 61.60 42.88 -1.09
N VAL A 566 61.08 43.55 -0.07
CA VAL A 566 61.06 43.03 1.31
C VAL A 566 59.94 42.03 1.55
N PHE A 567 58.75 42.21 0.94
CA PHE A 567 57.56 41.40 1.22
C PHE A 567 57.28 40.28 0.23
N GLN A 568 57.83 40.32 -0.99
CA GLN A 568 57.68 39.23 -1.95
C GLN A 568 58.09 37.85 -1.38
N PRO A 569 59.30 37.66 -0.78
CA PRO A 569 59.66 36.37 -0.17
C PRO A 569 58.81 36.05 1.08
N VAL A 570 58.33 37.06 1.80
CA VAL A 570 57.51 36.89 3.03
C VAL A 570 56.07 36.47 2.73
N ILE A 571 55.52 36.88 1.58
CA ILE A 571 54.11 36.65 1.21
C ILE A 571 53.98 35.51 0.19
N MET A 572 54.89 35.42 -0.78
CA MET A 572 54.84 34.44 -1.89
C MET A 572 55.79 33.26 -1.71
N GLY A 573 56.68 33.32 -0.71
CA GLY A 573 57.79 32.38 -0.51
C GLY A 573 59.04 32.80 -1.29
N ASP A 574 60.18 32.27 -0.85
CA ASP A 574 61.45 32.38 -1.59
C ASP A 574 61.38 31.66 -2.94
N ILE A 575 62.26 32.04 -3.88
CA ILE A 575 62.39 31.32 -5.16
C ILE A 575 63.13 30.01 -4.86
N ASN A 576 62.37 28.91 -4.76
CA ASN A 576 62.94 27.58 -4.55
C ASN A 576 63.93 27.25 -5.66
N ILE A 577 65.13 26.80 -5.27
CA ILE A 577 66.17 26.33 -6.20
C ILE A 577 65.64 25.12 -7.01
N GLU A 578 64.70 24.36 -6.45
CA GLU A 578 63.98 23.27 -7.12
C GLU A 578 63.11 23.73 -8.30
N GLU A 579 62.53 24.95 -8.30
CA GLU A 579 61.81 25.49 -9.48
C GLU A 579 62.77 25.78 -10.66
N LEU A 580 64.08 25.81 -10.42
CA LEU A 580 65.14 26.00 -11.43
C LEU A 580 65.85 24.68 -11.78
N GLN A 581 65.75 23.64 -10.95
CA GLN A 581 66.40 22.34 -11.17
C GLN A 581 65.59 21.46 -12.11
N GLY A 582 65.98 21.47 -13.39
CA GLY A 582 65.31 20.73 -14.48
C GLY A 582 65.19 21.56 -15.76
N MET A 583 65.37 22.88 -15.67
CA MET A 583 65.47 23.76 -16.84
C MET A 583 66.87 23.72 -17.45
N SER A 584 67.00 24.10 -18.73
CA SER A 584 68.32 24.31 -19.34
C SER A 584 69.03 25.50 -18.66
N ALA A 585 70.36 25.54 -18.72
CA ALA A 585 71.12 26.66 -18.16
C ALA A 585 70.75 28.01 -18.81
N GLU A 586 70.38 28.02 -20.10
CA GLU A 586 69.88 29.22 -20.75
C GLU A 586 68.49 29.62 -20.26
N ASP A 587 67.59 28.66 -20.04
CA ASP A 587 66.20 28.96 -19.64
C ASP A 587 66.10 29.32 -18.16
N ALA A 588 66.97 28.75 -17.31
CA ALA A 588 67.19 29.22 -15.95
C ALA A 588 67.71 30.68 -15.93
N LEU A 589 68.66 31.04 -16.80
CA LEU A 589 69.12 32.43 -16.95
C LEU A 589 68.01 33.35 -17.50
N LYS A 590 67.22 32.92 -18.49
CA LYS A 590 66.05 33.65 -18.99
C LYS A 590 65.03 33.88 -17.87
N MET A 591 64.72 32.86 -17.07
CA MET A 591 63.77 32.97 -15.96
C MET A 591 64.32 33.82 -14.81
N GLN A 592 65.63 33.79 -14.54
CA GLN A 592 66.28 34.69 -13.57
C GLN A 592 66.27 36.16 -14.05
N HIS A 593 66.49 36.41 -15.34
CA HIS A 593 66.34 37.73 -15.96
C HIS A 593 64.88 38.20 -16.04
N ALA A 594 63.91 37.29 -16.11
CA ALA A 594 62.49 37.61 -16.01
C ALA A 594 62.08 37.93 -14.55
N ALA A 595 62.61 37.18 -13.58
CA ALA A 595 62.43 37.42 -12.15
C ALA A 595 62.92 38.82 -11.72
N SER A 596 64.03 39.31 -12.29
CA SER A 596 64.53 40.67 -12.01
C SER A 596 63.65 41.80 -12.59
N LYS A 597 62.63 41.46 -13.38
CA LYS A 597 61.62 42.38 -13.93
C LYS A 597 60.24 42.22 -13.30
N ASP A 598 60.06 41.30 -12.34
CA ASP A 598 58.79 40.97 -11.69
C ASP A 598 58.10 42.23 -11.12
N LYS A 599 56.81 42.38 -11.43
CA LYS A 599 55.96 43.48 -10.92
C LYS A 599 54.77 43.02 -10.12
N THR A 600 54.65 41.72 -9.85
CA THR A 600 53.48 41.12 -9.19
C THR A 600 53.23 41.71 -7.79
N MET A 601 54.28 41.85 -6.97
CA MET A 601 54.15 42.42 -5.63
C MET A 601 54.01 43.96 -5.63
N GLU A 602 54.58 44.67 -6.61
CA GLU A 602 54.34 46.11 -6.78
C GLU A 602 52.88 46.38 -7.19
N ASP A 603 52.33 45.57 -8.09
CA ASP A 603 50.96 45.68 -8.57
C ASP A 603 49.92 45.33 -7.50
N LEU A 604 50.20 44.33 -6.65
CA LEU A 604 49.36 44.04 -5.49
C LEU A 604 49.26 45.27 -4.58
N ILE A 605 50.36 45.99 -4.34
CA ILE A 605 50.38 47.20 -3.50
C ILE A 605 49.67 48.38 -4.19
N LEU A 606 49.98 48.64 -5.47
CA LEU A 606 49.46 49.80 -6.22
C LEU A 606 47.98 49.68 -6.56
N TYR A 607 47.52 48.50 -6.95
CA TYR A 607 46.18 48.26 -7.48
C TYR A 607 45.33 47.39 -6.55
N TYR A 608 45.64 47.35 -5.25
CA TYR A 608 44.96 46.51 -4.26
C TYR A 608 43.44 46.68 -4.35
N LYS A 609 42.94 47.91 -4.46
CA LYS A 609 41.50 48.19 -4.60
C LYS A 609 40.87 47.56 -5.85
N THR A 610 41.56 47.60 -6.99
CA THR A 610 41.09 46.96 -8.22
C THR A 610 41.17 45.44 -8.12
N ILE A 611 42.14 44.89 -7.39
CA ILE A 611 42.38 43.44 -7.25
C ILE A 611 41.44 42.79 -6.23
N PHE A 612 41.30 43.38 -5.04
CA PHE A 612 40.50 42.86 -3.92
C PHE A 612 39.04 43.35 -3.96
N ASP A 613 38.83 44.67 -4.14
CA ASP A 613 37.49 45.30 -4.03
C ASP A 613 36.81 45.50 -5.39
N ASN A 614 37.48 45.15 -6.49
CA ASN A 614 37.02 45.33 -7.87
C ASN A 614 36.73 46.79 -8.26
N GLU A 615 37.30 47.79 -7.58
CA GLU A 615 37.21 49.19 -8.03
C GLU A 615 37.77 49.33 -9.47
N PRO A 616 37.08 50.08 -10.36
CA PRO A 616 37.52 50.26 -11.75
C PRO A 616 38.88 50.97 -11.81
N LEU A 617 39.64 50.75 -12.88
CA LEU A 617 40.94 51.37 -13.10
C LEU A 617 40.82 52.88 -13.37
N THR A 618 40.70 53.67 -12.30
CA THR A 618 40.73 55.13 -12.35
C THR A 618 42.14 55.60 -12.66
N TRP A 619 42.35 56.17 -13.85
CA TRP A 619 43.61 56.83 -14.18
C TRP A 619 43.73 58.14 -13.37
N ALA A 620 44.83 58.28 -12.63
CA ALA A 620 45.17 59.50 -11.90
C ALA A 620 46.70 59.60 -11.80
N PRO A 621 47.35 60.63 -12.40
CA PRO A 621 48.79 60.81 -12.28
C PRO A 621 49.19 61.17 -10.84
N LEU A 622 50.22 60.51 -10.31
CA LEU A 622 50.88 60.96 -9.07
C LEU A 622 51.56 62.32 -9.32
N PRO A 623 51.38 63.33 -8.45
CA PRO A 623 52.00 64.64 -8.64
C PRO A 623 53.54 64.57 -8.65
N GLN A 624 54.16 65.17 -9.67
CA GLN A 624 55.62 65.29 -9.73
C GLN A 624 56.15 66.33 -8.75
N LYS A 625 57.41 66.15 -8.31
CA LYS A 625 58.12 67.09 -7.44
C LYS A 625 58.48 68.37 -8.21
N SER A 626 57.92 69.51 -7.82
CA SER A 626 58.65 70.55 -7.06
C SER A 626 58.01 71.93 -7.18
N GLU A 627 57.88 72.64 -6.05
CA GLU A 627 58.44 74.00 -5.91
C GLU A 627 58.59 74.40 -4.43
N ARG A 628 59.31 75.49 -4.15
CA ARG A 628 59.58 75.99 -2.79
C ARG A 628 58.64 77.13 -2.42
N ILE A 629 58.24 77.20 -1.15
CA ILE A 629 57.95 78.49 -0.49
C ILE A 629 58.66 78.49 0.87
N ASP A 630 59.38 79.57 1.17
CA ASP A 630 60.24 79.72 2.34
C ASP A 630 59.49 80.15 3.62
N LEU A 631 60.06 79.82 4.79
CA LEU A 631 59.54 80.27 6.09
C LEU A 631 59.99 81.71 6.41
N LYS A 632 59.06 82.57 6.84
CA LYS A 632 59.26 83.63 7.86
C LYS A 632 57.92 84.29 8.27
N ARG A 633 57.75 84.93 9.45
CA ARG A 633 58.26 84.67 10.82
C ARG A 633 57.60 85.67 11.79
N SER A 634 56.63 85.24 12.59
CA SER A 634 56.11 85.97 13.76
C SER A 634 55.38 84.95 14.65
N ASN A 635 55.85 84.54 15.83
CA ASN A 635 56.07 85.32 17.06
C ASN A 635 54.82 86.16 17.44
N THR A 636 54.23 86.05 18.65
CA THR A 636 54.79 85.52 19.92
C THR A 636 53.68 85.01 20.86
N LEU A 637 54.12 84.41 21.99
CA LEU A 637 53.37 84.15 23.25
C LEU A 637 52.45 82.91 23.31
N ALA A 638 53.08 81.84 23.77
CA ALA A 638 52.61 80.90 24.80
C ALA A 638 51.71 81.53 25.90
N SER A 639 50.88 80.78 26.66
CA SER A 639 50.48 79.36 26.54
C SER A 639 49.37 79.07 27.55
N ASN A 640 48.37 78.27 27.19
CA ASN A 640 47.72 77.35 28.13
C ASN A 640 47.00 76.20 27.42
N VAL A 641 46.94 75.05 28.10
CA VAL A 641 46.45 73.76 27.62
C VAL A 641 45.05 73.87 26.98
N GLY A 642 44.91 73.41 25.74
CA GLY A 642 43.64 73.42 25.02
C GLY A 642 43.05 72.02 24.85
N GLU A 643 41.91 71.76 25.48
CA GLU A 643 40.96 70.73 25.03
C GLU A 643 39.51 71.22 25.18
N THR A 644 39.18 72.21 24.34
CA THR A 644 37.88 72.87 24.14
C THR A 644 37.84 73.38 22.70
N SER A 645 36.70 73.58 22.01
CA SER A 645 35.28 73.41 22.36
C SER A 645 34.52 73.08 21.05
N ARG A 646 33.43 72.29 21.02
CA ARG A 646 32.13 72.48 21.69
C ARG A 646 31.36 73.69 21.12
N THR A 647 30.34 73.39 20.31
CA THR A 647 29.08 74.16 20.10
C THR A 647 29.13 75.69 19.90
N LYS A 648 28.60 76.18 18.75
CA LYS A 648 27.31 76.89 18.65
C LYS A 648 27.03 77.48 17.25
N TYR A 649 25.73 77.65 16.98
CA TYR A 649 25.03 78.50 15.99
C TYR A 649 25.82 79.58 15.22
N ALA A 650 25.45 79.79 13.95
CA ALA A 650 24.81 81.04 13.52
C ALA A 650 23.94 80.88 12.25
N ILE A 651 22.92 81.72 12.15
CA ILE A 651 21.92 81.82 11.07
C ILE A 651 22.39 82.80 9.98
N ALA A 652 22.11 82.51 8.70
CA ALA A 652 21.81 83.55 7.70
C ALA A 652 21.04 82.95 6.50
N SER A 653 20.04 83.68 6.00
CA SER A 653 19.34 83.40 4.72
C SER A 653 19.34 84.66 3.87
N PRO A 654 19.06 84.53 2.56
CA PRO A 654 18.24 85.56 1.92
C PRO A 654 17.19 85.01 0.94
N LEU A 655 15.97 85.57 1.02
CA LEU A 655 14.98 85.77 -0.06
C LEU A 655 14.32 84.52 -0.72
N GLN A 656 13.05 84.53 -1.13
CA GLN A 656 11.85 85.27 -0.67
C GLN A 656 10.57 84.58 -1.21
N ARG A 657 9.44 84.69 -0.49
CA ARG A 657 7.99 84.78 -0.88
C ARG A 657 7.49 84.24 -2.25
N SER A 658 6.24 83.75 -2.38
CA SER A 658 5.07 83.67 -1.47
C SER A 658 3.90 82.87 -2.08
N GLU A 659 2.94 82.45 -1.22
CA GLU A 659 1.50 82.21 -1.54
C GLU A 659 1.15 81.05 -2.53
N ALA A 660 -0.06 80.47 -2.55
CA ALA A 660 -1.11 80.28 -1.51
C ALA A 660 -2.20 79.29 -2.01
N SER A 661 -3.00 78.74 -1.08
CA SER A 661 -4.40 78.28 -1.25
C SER A 661 -4.76 77.09 -2.17
N GLN A 662 -5.89 76.44 -1.82
CA GLN A 662 -6.91 75.84 -2.73
C GLN A 662 -6.50 74.61 -3.61
N THR A 663 -7.37 73.73 -4.11
CA THR A 663 -8.66 73.10 -3.67
C THR A 663 -8.91 71.87 -4.59
N HIS A 664 -9.97 71.09 -4.34
CA HIS A 664 -10.47 69.94 -5.11
C HIS A 664 -9.65 68.64 -4.98
N ASP A 665 -10.21 67.42 -4.86
CA ASP A 665 -11.52 66.83 -5.23
C ASP A 665 -11.64 66.42 -6.73
N MET A 666 -12.68 65.63 -7.05
CA MET A 666 -12.93 64.81 -8.26
C MET A 666 -12.49 63.34 -8.16
N SER A 667 -13.02 62.67 -7.14
CA SER A 667 -13.94 61.52 -7.23
C SER A 667 -13.96 60.57 -8.47
N SER A 668 -14.38 59.34 -8.17
CA SER A 668 -15.07 58.35 -9.02
C SER A 668 -14.18 57.33 -9.79
N MET A 669 -14.64 56.10 -10.06
CA MET A 669 -15.98 55.52 -9.85
C MET A 669 -15.99 54.33 -8.87
N ARG A 670 -17.12 54.16 -8.16
CA ARG A 670 -17.53 52.90 -7.51
C ARG A 670 -18.50 52.15 -8.40
N ALA A 671 -18.41 50.83 -8.40
CA ALA A 671 -19.54 49.89 -8.32
C ALA A 671 -18.98 48.60 -7.67
N SER A 672 -19.44 48.04 -6.54
CA SER A 672 -20.74 48.01 -5.85
C SER A 672 -21.84 47.24 -6.61
N THR A 673 -22.71 46.41 -6.02
CA THR A 673 -22.78 45.58 -4.77
C THR A 673 -24.02 44.68 -4.98
N GLN A 674 -24.26 43.65 -4.16
CA GLN A 674 -25.52 42.84 -4.12
C GLN A 674 -25.66 41.86 -5.31
N GLY A 675 -26.44 40.78 -5.24
CA GLY A 675 -27.23 40.19 -4.15
C GLY A 675 -28.37 39.32 -4.71
N LEU A 676 -29.13 38.63 -3.84
CA LEU A 676 -30.28 37.73 -4.18
C LEU A 676 -29.86 36.43 -4.92
N SER A 677 -30.65 35.35 -4.96
CA SER A 677 -31.68 34.80 -4.04
C SER A 677 -31.87 33.30 -4.34
N LEU A 678 -32.60 32.58 -3.48
CA LEU A 678 -33.05 31.21 -3.68
C LEU A 678 -34.06 31.04 -4.82
N SER A 679 -34.13 29.77 -5.28
CA SER A 679 -35.22 29.09 -6.03
C SER A 679 -35.69 29.69 -7.37
N ASP A 680 -35.55 28.90 -8.45
CA ASP A 680 -36.76 28.43 -9.14
C ASP A 680 -36.59 27.09 -9.91
N PHE A 681 -37.71 26.38 -10.09
CA PHE A 681 -38.00 25.18 -10.90
C PHE A 681 -37.14 23.90 -10.84
N ALA A 682 -37.87 22.77 -10.76
CA ALA A 682 -37.38 21.39 -10.87
C ALA A 682 -37.87 20.72 -12.19
N PRO A 683 -37.95 19.38 -12.27
CA PRO A 683 -36.92 18.53 -12.86
C PRO A 683 -37.19 18.14 -14.33
N ARG A 684 -36.17 17.64 -15.03
CA ARG A 684 -36.36 16.86 -16.27
C ARG A 684 -35.85 15.43 -16.11
N THR A 685 -36.76 14.49 -16.35
CA THR A 685 -36.51 13.05 -16.37
C THR A 685 -35.97 12.60 -17.73
N THR A 686 -34.87 11.84 -17.74
CA THR A 686 -34.47 11.00 -18.88
C THR A 686 -34.16 9.59 -18.38
N SER A 687 -35.05 8.65 -18.68
CA SER A 687 -34.94 7.23 -18.31
C SER A 687 -34.30 6.41 -19.44
N GLY A 688 -33.34 5.55 -19.09
CA GLY A 688 -32.78 4.54 -20.00
C GLY A 688 -31.25 4.45 -19.90
N GLY A 689 -30.70 3.23 -19.74
CA GLY A 689 -29.25 3.01 -19.77
C GLY A 689 -28.68 1.91 -18.86
N PHE A 690 -29.46 1.32 -17.94
CA PHE A 690 -28.97 0.28 -17.03
C PHE A 690 -28.76 -1.09 -17.72
N ARG A 691 -27.69 -1.26 -18.52
CA ARG A 691 -27.23 -2.59 -18.96
C ARG A 691 -25.76 -2.74 -19.39
N GLU A 692 -24.82 -1.91 -18.91
CA GLU A 692 -23.41 -2.05 -19.31
C GLU A 692 -22.44 -1.66 -18.18
N GLN A 693 -22.19 -2.58 -17.23
CA GLN A 693 -21.25 -2.33 -16.12
C GLN A 693 -20.59 -3.56 -15.47
N PHE A 694 -20.79 -4.78 -16.02
CA PHE A 694 -20.29 -6.05 -15.44
C PHE A 694 -19.23 -6.75 -16.31
N GLN A 695 -18.15 -6.05 -16.69
CA GLN A 695 -16.97 -6.64 -17.36
C GLN A 695 -15.61 -6.03 -16.92
N VAL A 696 -15.54 -5.34 -15.78
CA VAL A 696 -14.44 -4.41 -15.45
C VAL A 696 -13.27 -5.04 -14.66
N LEU A 697 -13.38 -6.28 -14.18
CA LEU A 697 -12.41 -6.90 -13.24
C LEU A 697 -11.51 -8.01 -13.83
N GLY A 698 -11.61 -8.34 -15.13
CA GLY A 698 -11.00 -9.55 -15.70
C GLY A 698 -9.89 -9.38 -16.75
N ARG A 699 -9.24 -8.21 -16.86
CA ARG A 699 -8.23 -7.93 -17.90
C ARG A 699 -7.08 -7.03 -17.42
N ARG A 700 -6.25 -7.48 -16.46
CA ARG A 700 -5.06 -6.71 -16.02
C ARG A 700 -3.70 -7.38 -16.22
N ALA A 701 -3.59 -8.72 -16.19
CA ALA A 701 -2.36 -9.42 -16.62
C ALA A 701 -2.48 -10.11 -18.00
N SER A 702 -3.69 -10.22 -18.57
CA SER A 702 -3.91 -10.86 -19.87
C SER A 702 -3.26 -10.13 -21.08
N GLN A 703 -2.64 -8.96 -20.86
CA GLN A 703 -1.90 -8.19 -21.86
C GLN A 703 -0.37 -8.33 -21.76
N MET A 704 0.19 -8.94 -20.70
CA MET A 704 1.63 -9.25 -20.58
C MET A 704 2.05 -10.49 -21.40
N ARG A 705 1.37 -10.81 -22.51
CA ARG A 705 1.53 -12.10 -23.21
C ARG A 705 1.60 -12.00 -24.73
N SER A 706 2.53 -11.19 -25.25
CA SER A 706 2.78 -11.09 -26.70
C SER A 706 3.84 -12.09 -27.21
N SER A 707 3.37 -13.30 -27.56
CA SER A 707 3.97 -14.16 -28.60
C SER A 707 3.05 -15.35 -28.93
N PRO A 708 2.51 -15.46 -30.16
CA PRO A 708 1.62 -16.55 -30.55
C PRO A 708 2.34 -17.69 -31.30
N THR A 709 2.10 -18.94 -30.91
CA THR A 709 2.44 -20.12 -31.73
C THR A 709 1.19 -20.69 -32.41
N THR A 710 0.98 -20.31 -33.67
CA THR A 710 -0.12 -20.85 -34.48
C THR A 710 0.16 -22.30 -34.92
N ARG A 711 -0.81 -23.22 -34.74
CA ARG A 711 -1.19 -24.19 -35.81
C ARG A 711 -2.53 -24.89 -35.56
N THR A 712 -3.50 -24.51 -36.40
CA THR A 712 -4.53 -25.34 -37.05
C THR A 712 -4.87 -26.73 -36.46
N SER A 713 -6.14 -26.91 -36.15
CA SER A 713 -6.74 -28.19 -35.76
C SER A 713 -6.69 -29.27 -36.86
N SER A 714 -6.46 -30.53 -36.47
CA SER A 714 -6.85 -31.71 -37.26
C SER A 714 -7.14 -32.92 -36.36
N ARG A 715 -7.89 -33.90 -36.89
CA ARG A 715 -8.73 -34.85 -36.11
C ARG A 715 -8.47 -36.30 -36.50
N ARG A 716 -7.84 -37.09 -35.62
CA ARG A 716 -7.93 -38.58 -35.39
C ARG A 716 -6.85 -38.94 -34.36
N LYS A 717 -7.00 -39.84 -33.37
CA LYS A 717 -7.65 -41.16 -33.20
C LYS A 717 -6.67 -42.34 -33.47
N SER A 718 -6.40 -43.09 -32.38
CA SER A 718 -5.97 -44.50 -32.27
C SER A 718 -4.60 -44.99 -32.77
N GLN A 719 -3.96 -45.77 -31.88
CA GLN A 719 -3.20 -47.01 -32.10
C GLN A 719 -1.73 -46.98 -32.62
N SER A 720 -0.84 -47.25 -31.64
CA SER A 720 0.11 -48.39 -31.55
C SER A 720 1.20 -48.65 -32.60
N SER A 721 2.29 -49.22 -32.06
CA SER A 721 3.16 -50.27 -32.62
C SER A 721 4.06 -49.95 -33.82
N ASP A 722 5.35 -49.92 -33.49
CA ASP A 722 6.40 -50.81 -34.02
C ASP A 722 7.17 -50.47 -35.32
N ASN A 723 8.35 -49.88 -35.08
CA ASN A 723 9.66 -50.58 -35.17
C ASN A 723 10.48 -50.55 -36.49
N GLU A 724 11.79 -50.82 -36.33
CA GLU A 724 12.80 -51.20 -37.33
C GLU A 724 13.41 -50.08 -38.23
N GLN A 725 14.73 -50.06 -38.54
CA GLN A 725 15.83 -50.97 -38.19
C GLN A 725 17.24 -50.33 -38.34
N GLY A 726 18.21 -50.78 -37.52
CA GLY A 726 19.69 -50.69 -37.73
C GLY A 726 20.36 -49.32 -37.47
N ALA A 727 21.64 -49.23 -37.07
CA ALA A 727 22.68 -50.20 -36.65
C ALA A 727 23.86 -49.40 -36.00
N GLU A 728 24.82 -49.90 -35.20
CA GLU A 728 25.12 -51.25 -34.67
C GLU A 728 26.04 -51.18 -33.40
N THR A 729 26.52 -52.35 -32.94
CA THR A 729 27.71 -52.73 -32.10
C THR A 729 28.53 -51.71 -31.25
N SER A 730 29.08 -52.05 -30.05
CA SER A 730 28.91 -53.22 -29.15
C SER A 730 29.64 -53.09 -27.78
N GLN A 731 29.31 -54.01 -26.85
CA GLN A 731 30.02 -54.45 -25.61
C GLN A 731 29.48 -54.01 -24.23
N SER A 732 29.62 -54.91 -23.26
CA SER A 732 28.98 -55.03 -21.91
C SER A 732 29.78 -56.10 -21.11
N PRO A 733 29.39 -56.64 -19.92
CA PRO A 733 28.28 -56.34 -18.96
C PRO A 733 28.88 -55.86 -17.58
N GLN A 734 28.46 -56.10 -16.33
CA GLN A 734 27.56 -57.02 -15.58
C GLN A 734 26.90 -56.34 -14.35
N LEU A 735 26.07 -57.11 -13.60
CA LEU A 735 25.44 -56.76 -12.32
C LEU A 735 26.32 -57.12 -11.10
N GLY A 736 26.01 -56.54 -9.92
CA GLY A 736 26.49 -57.06 -8.64
C GLY A 736 26.05 -56.30 -7.38
N THR A 737 24.97 -56.75 -6.72
CA THR A 737 24.67 -56.48 -5.30
C THR A 737 25.17 -57.67 -4.45
N PRO A 738 25.63 -57.49 -3.19
CA PRO A 738 24.67 -57.58 -2.09
C PRO A 738 25.02 -56.87 -0.75
N ASP A 739 24.00 -56.86 0.11
CA ASP A 739 24.04 -57.05 1.58
C ASP A 739 24.38 -55.94 2.58
N SER A 740 24.10 -56.30 3.84
CA SER A 740 23.72 -55.50 5.00
C SER A 740 24.85 -55.24 6.00
N GLY A 741 24.64 -54.27 6.91
CA GLY A 741 25.56 -54.02 8.03
C GLY A 741 25.05 -52.99 9.04
N TYR A 742 24.82 -53.42 10.29
CA TYR A 742 24.65 -52.53 11.44
C TYR A 742 26.00 -51.89 11.82
N GLY A 743 26.03 -50.64 12.31
CA GLY A 743 27.26 -50.04 12.85
C GLY A 743 27.08 -48.64 13.44
N SER A 744 26.94 -48.55 14.76
CA SER A 744 26.90 -47.26 15.48
C SER A 744 28.30 -46.81 15.94
N LEU A 745 28.37 -45.60 16.52
CA LEU A 745 29.40 -45.08 17.43
C LEU A 745 30.75 -44.53 16.88
N ASN A 746 30.80 -43.19 16.86
CA ASN A 746 31.66 -42.34 17.72
C ASN A 746 33.16 -42.08 17.38
N ARG A 747 33.46 -40.77 17.30
CA ARG A 747 34.66 -40.06 17.85
C ARG A 747 36.09 -40.44 17.41
N LYS A 748 36.76 -39.40 16.87
CA LYS A 748 38.15 -38.94 17.19
C LYS A 748 39.31 -39.87 16.81
N SER A 749 40.53 -39.39 16.52
CA SER A 749 41.04 -38.07 16.12
C SER A 749 42.56 -38.24 15.88
N SER A 750 43.21 -37.28 15.20
CA SER A 750 44.67 -37.07 15.29
C SER A 750 45.54 -38.14 14.59
N SER A 751 46.69 -37.84 14.00
CA SER A 751 47.41 -36.56 13.76
C SER A 751 48.67 -36.84 12.92
N ARG A 752 49.45 -35.76 12.65
CA ARG A 752 50.91 -35.79 12.39
C ARG A 752 51.35 -36.28 10.99
N TYR A 753 52.50 -35.85 10.45
CA TYR A 753 53.63 -35.12 11.05
C TYR A 753 54.35 -34.17 10.06
N HIS A 754 54.72 -32.96 10.52
CA HIS A 754 56.01 -32.25 10.30
C HIS A 754 56.50 -31.86 8.88
N LYS A 755 57.41 -30.89 8.67
CA LYS A 755 57.94 -29.66 9.37
C LYS A 755 58.83 -28.96 8.29
N THR A 756 59.04 -27.66 8.15
CA THR A 756 59.63 -26.59 9.02
C THR A 756 59.32 -25.23 8.34
N GLU A 757 59.00 -24.11 9.01
CA GLU A 757 59.85 -23.27 9.89
C GLU A 757 61.08 -22.71 9.15
N SER A 758 61.41 -21.41 9.20
CA SER A 758 60.95 -20.26 10.01
C SER A 758 60.99 -18.96 9.13
N ILE A 759 60.80 -17.69 9.53
CA ILE A 759 60.92 -16.92 10.79
C ILE A 759 59.74 -15.90 10.90
N LEU A 760 59.76 -14.99 11.87
CA LEU A 760 58.74 -13.97 12.24
C LEU A 760 59.47 -12.67 12.69
N PRO A 761 58.86 -11.44 12.69
CA PRO A 761 57.87 -11.07 13.73
C PRO A 761 56.84 -9.92 13.46
N TYR A 762 55.69 -9.97 14.18
CA TYR A 762 54.90 -8.83 14.74
C TYR A 762 54.25 -7.79 13.78
N THR A 763 53.07 -7.19 13.99
CA THR A 763 51.95 -7.28 14.99
C THR A 763 50.60 -7.45 14.22
N LYS A 764 49.59 -8.20 14.68
CA LYS A 764 48.57 -7.87 15.72
C LYS A 764 47.82 -6.53 15.51
N ASP A 765 46.50 -6.56 15.33
CA ASP A 765 45.51 -6.61 16.43
C ASP A 765 44.08 -7.01 15.98
N SER A 766 43.09 -6.94 16.88
CA SER A 766 41.65 -7.26 16.70
C SER A 766 40.78 -5.97 16.68
N SER A 767 39.44 -5.92 16.56
CA SER A 767 38.34 -6.87 16.83
C SER A 767 37.02 -6.48 16.13
N SER A 768 35.92 -7.17 16.44
CA SER A 768 34.53 -6.96 15.95
C SER A 768 33.83 -5.68 16.44
N THR A 769 32.72 -5.27 15.79
CA THR A 769 31.37 -5.03 16.39
C THR A 769 30.31 -4.83 15.26
N SER A 770 29.01 -4.75 15.56
CA SER A 770 27.93 -4.55 14.58
C SER A 770 26.85 -3.57 15.06
N HIS A 771 26.31 -2.76 14.13
CA HIS A 771 24.97 -2.13 14.15
C HIS A 771 24.70 -0.96 15.14
N ARG A 772 23.88 0.08 14.84
CA ARG A 772 23.12 0.47 13.62
C ARG A 772 22.56 1.92 13.69
N LYS A 773 22.26 2.48 12.49
CA LYS A 773 21.27 3.54 12.12
C LYS A 773 21.61 5.04 12.31
N PHE A 774 21.06 5.84 11.39
CA PHE A 774 21.11 7.31 11.26
C PHE A 774 19.73 7.84 10.78
N SER A 775 19.52 9.17 10.71
CA SER A 775 18.26 9.82 10.28
C SER A 775 18.43 10.83 9.11
N PHE A 776 17.31 11.21 8.47
CA PHE A 776 17.26 12.04 7.24
C PHE A 776 17.06 13.54 7.50
N ARG A 777 17.46 14.40 6.55
CA ARG A 777 17.05 15.83 6.51
C ARG A 777 16.78 16.33 5.08
N ARG A 778 15.68 17.08 4.90
CA ARG A 778 15.34 17.82 3.66
C ARG A 778 16.13 19.13 3.56
N ASN A 779 16.27 19.68 2.34
CA ASN A 779 16.75 21.05 2.12
C ASN A 779 15.90 21.78 1.04
N ARG A 780 15.90 23.11 1.07
CA ARG A 780 15.31 24.01 0.04
C ARG A 780 16.17 25.28 -0.08
N ASN A 781 16.63 25.58 -1.29
CA ASN A 781 17.33 26.81 -1.65
C ASN A 781 16.34 28.02 -1.72
N SER A 782 16.74 29.30 -1.72
CA SER A 782 17.90 30.03 -1.15
C SER A 782 17.79 31.53 -1.55
N SER A 783 18.18 32.52 -0.72
CA SER A 783 18.75 33.84 -1.17
C SER A 783 19.07 34.86 -0.04
N SER A 784 20.37 35.11 0.16
CA SER A 784 21.06 36.40 0.42
C SER A 784 20.46 37.59 1.24
N GLN A 785 21.17 37.88 2.35
CA GLN A 785 21.85 39.17 2.71
C GLN A 785 21.27 40.22 3.71
N SER A 786 21.89 40.21 4.91
CA SER A 786 22.26 41.37 5.77
C SER A 786 21.16 42.10 6.57
N SER A 787 21.43 42.82 7.67
CA SER A 787 22.70 43.13 8.39
C SER A 787 22.49 43.32 9.92
N LYS A 788 23.56 43.74 10.65
CA LYS A 788 23.78 43.54 12.11
C LYS A 788 23.00 44.46 13.09
N SER A 789 22.36 43.83 14.08
CA SER A 789 22.27 44.12 15.54
C SER A 789 22.29 45.55 16.13
N HIS A 790 21.41 45.80 17.13
CA HIS A 790 21.86 45.92 18.55
C HIS A 790 20.77 45.85 19.65
N SER A 791 21.11 45.16 20.74
CA SER A 791 20.70 45.32 22.16
C SER A 791 19.24 45.51 22.63
N LYS A 792 18.80 44.48 23.40
CA LYS A 792 18.18 44.52 24.75
C LYS A 792 16.65 44.62 24.97
N GLU A 793 16.20 43.62 25.73
CA GLU A 793 15.24 43.68 26.85
C GLU A 793 13.80 44.14 26.60
N GLN A 794 12.93 43.17 26.31
CA GLN A 794 11.72 43.01 27.12
C GLN A 794 11.30 41.54 27.25
N SER A 795 10.90 41.14 28.45
CA SER A 795 10.33 39.83 28.75
C SER A 795 8.82 39.97 28.92
N GLN A 796 8.03 39.14 28.23
CA GLN A 796 7.05 38.25 28.87
C GLN A 796 6.28 37.37 27.87
N ARG A 797 6.12 36.09 28.25
CA ARG A 797 4.98 35.21 27.93
C ARG A 797 4.55 35.11 26.47
N SER A 798 5.31 34.35 25.69
CA SER A 798 4.75 33.57 24.58
C SER A 798 3.84 32.46 25.12
N THR A 799 2.61 32.37 24.59
CA THR A 799 1.76 31.18 24.75
C THR A 799 2.35 30.01 23.97
N PRO A 800 2.54 28.81 24.54
CA PRO A 800 2.84 27.63 23.75
C PRO A 800 1.55 27.16 23.04
N GLN A 801 1.48 27.37 21.72
CA GLN A 801 0.66 26.52 20.87
C GLN A 801 1.47 25.25 20.54
N GLY A 802 0.79 24.10 20.55
CA GLY A 802 1.28 22.87 19.94
C GLY A 802 2.16 22.00 20.83
N ALA A 803 1.70 20.76 21.03
CA ALA A 803 2.53 19.58 21.28
C ALA A 803 1.73 18.32 20.92
N GLU A 804 1.13 18.29 19.72
CA GLU A 804 0.85 16.99 19.09
C GLU A 804 2.17 16.43 18.59
N HIS A 805 2.53 15.23 19.07
CA HIS A 805 3.57 14.35 18.53
C HIS A 805 4.92 14.97 18.13
N GLU A 806 5.87 14.98 19.08
CA GLU A 806 7.26 14.63 18.75
C GLU A 806 7.72 13.42 19.57
N SER A 807 8.23 12.41 18.87
CA SER A 807 8.80 11.18 19.43
C SER A 807 10.32 11.30 19.54
N GLU A 808 10.91 11.00 20.69
CA GLU A 808 12.36 11.10 20.89
C GLU A 808 13.17 10.28 19.87
N GLN A 809 14.20 10.91 19.31
CA GLN A 809 15.34 10.22 18.68
C GLN A 809 16.52 10.23 19.65
N ARG A 810 17.40 9.23 19.57
CA ARG A 810 18.75 9.28 20.17
C ARG A 810 19.81 8.96 19.12
N GLU A 811 20.96 9.59 19.28
CA GLU A 811 22.02 9.68 18.27
C GLU A 811 23.03 8.51 18.34
N PRO A 812 23.66 8.14 17.21
CA PRO A 812 24.79 7.20 17.17
C PRO A 812 26.14 7.90 17.40
N THR A 813 27.16 7.15 17.84
CA THR A 813 28.56 7.59 17.96
C THR A 813 29.38 7.32 16.68
N ASN A 814 30.63 7.78 16.64
CA ASN A 814 31.11 8.59 15.52
C ASN A 814 32.27 8.01 14.68
N GLU A 815 32.36 6.70 14.45
CA GLU A 815 33.53 6.05 13.79
C GLU A 815 33.27 5.35 12.44
N ASP A 816 32.03 5.24 11.95
CA ASP A 816 31.70 4.58 10.67
C ASP A 816 30.91 5.51 9.72
N GLN A 817 31.43 6.70 9.44
CA GLN A 817 30.87 7.62 8.43
C GLN A 817 31.35 7.27 7.02
N LEU A 818 30.83 6.18 6.46
CA LEU A 818 30.70 6.05 5.00
C LEU A 818 29.68 7.11 4.54
N ASP A 819 30.15 8.11 3.79
CA ASP A 819 29.29 9.22 3.34
C ASP A 819 28.13 8.67 2.48
N SER A 820 26.92 9.16 2.74
CA SER A 820 25.78 9.02 1.84
C SER A 820 26.09 9.33 0.37
N ASN A 821 26.98 10.31 0.11
CA ASN A 821 27.47 10.60 -1.24
C ASN A 821 28.25 9.42 -1.82
N SER A 822 29.14 8.78 -1.04
CA SER A 822 29.97 7.66 -1.52
C SER A 822 29.16 6.44 -1.95
N ILE A 823 27.95 6.22 -1.38
CA ILE A 823 27.04 5.16 -1.82
C ILE A 823 26.35 5.56 -3.14
N ILE A 824 25.99 6.83 -3.33
CA ILE A 824 25.40 7.34 -4.57
C ILE A 824 26.44 7.31 -5.69
N GLU A 825 27.65 7.81 -5.43
CA GLU A 825 28.81 7.76 -6.33
C GLU A 825 29.14 6.31 -6.73
N ALA A 826 29.14 5.36 -5.79
CA ALA A 826 29.36 3.95 -6.09
C ALA A 826 28.30 3.35 -7.05
N TYR A 827 27.02 3.71 -6.92
CA TYR A 827 26.00 3.29 -7.88
C TYR A 827 26.17 3.95 -9.24
N GLU A 828 26.43 5.26 -9.28
CA GLU A 828 26.66 5.94 -10.57
C GLU A 828 27.89 5.37 -11.30
N ASP A 829 28.97 5.05 -10.59
CA ASP A 829 30.19 4.48 -11.18
C ASP A 829 30.02 3.00 -11.56
N GLU A 830 29.21 2.22 -10.83
CA GLU A 830 28.78 0.88 -11.27
C GLU A 830 27.97 0.97 -12.58
N ILE A 831 27.05 1.94 -12.71
CA ILE A 831 26.25 2.15 -13.93
C ILE A 831 27.13 2.63 -15.10
N LYS A 832 28.06 3.56 -14.86
CA LYS A 832 29.04 4.02 -15.87
C LYS A 832 29.94 2.89 -16.38
N SER A 833 30.08 1.81 -15.62
CA SER A 833 30.84 0.62 -16.04
C SER A 833 30.08 -0.32 -16.99
N TRP A 834 28.75 -0.18 -17.13
CA TRP A 834 27.92 -1.07 -17.94
C TRP A 834 28.08 -0.82 -19.45
N THR A 835 28.08 -1.90 -20.24
CA THR A 835 28.08 -1.86 -21.70
C THR A 835 26.91 -1.01 -22.24
N ALA A 836 25.71 -1.12 -21.65
CA ALA A 836 24.57 -0.27 -22.02
C ALA A 836 24.87 1.24 -21.89
N TYR A 837 25.58 1.66 -20.83
CA TYR A 837 25.94 3.07 -20.64
C TYR A 837 27.06 3.53 -21.59
N GLN A 838 27.90 2.60 -22.04
CA GLN A 838 29.05 2.90 -22.91
C GLN A 838 28.73 2.81 -24.41
N GLU A 839 27.72 2.03 -24.80
CA GLU A 839 27.38 1.76 -26.22
C GLU A 839 26.00 2.31 -26.65
N TRP A 840 25.06 2.55 -25.73
CA TRP A 840 23.75 3.12 -26.08
C TRP A 840 23.80 4.65 -25.99
N GLU A 841 24.41 5.29 -27.00
CA GLU A 841 24.50 6.76 -27.11
C GLU A 841 23.17 7.42 -27.50
N SER A 842 22.28 6.68 -28.16
CA SER A 842 21.01 7.18 -28.72
C SER A 842 19.97 6.07 -28.97
N LEU A 843 18.76 6.47 -29.38
CA LEU A 843 17.80 5.54 -29.97
C LEU A 843 18.33 4.93 -31.30
N ASP A 844 19.19 5.61 -32.06
CA ASP A 844 19.76 5.05 -33.30
C ASP A 844 20.74 3.90 -33.03
N THR A 845 21.55 3.97 -31.96
CA THR A 845 22.39 2.85 -31.53
C THR A 845 21.53 1.65 -31.12
N LEU A 846 20.42 1.87 -30.42
CA LEU A 846 19.48 0.79 -30.06
C LEU A 846 18.81 0.17 -31.30
N ALA A 847 18.43 1.00 -32.29
CA ALA A 847 17.90 0.54 -33.58
C ALA A 847 18.97 -0.18 -34.44
N SER A 848 20.24 0.16 -34.28
CA SER A 848 21.35 -0.47 -35.03
C SER A 848 21.77 -1.81 -34.43
N LEU A 849 21.74 -1.96 -33.11
CA LEU A 849 22.06 -3.19 -32.40
C LEU A 849 20.91 -4.21 -32.42
N TYR A 850 19.66 -3.74 -32.25
CA TYR A 850 18.50 -4.59 -31.98
C TYR A 850 17.32 -4.36 -32.93
N GLY A 851 17.52 -3.63 -34.03
CA GLY A 851 16.46 -3.15 -34.91
C GLY A 851 15.47 -4.19 -35.41
N ASP A 852 15.91 -5.44 -35.61
CA ASP A 852 15.09 -6.56 -36.09
C ASP A 852 14.23 -7.23 -34.99
N GLN A 853 14.48 -6.97 -33.70
CA GLN A 853 13.65 -7.56 -32.64
C GLN A 853 12.22 -7.01 -32.69
N VAL A 854 11.22 -7.91 -32.67
CA VAL A 854 9.81 -7.55 -32.52
C VAL A 854 9.50 -7.33 -31.04
N VAL A 855 8.90 -6.18 -30.72
CA VAL A 855 8.61 -5.73 -29.36
C VAL A 855 7.21 -5.13 -29.26
N SER A 856 6.65 -5.13 -28.05
CA SER A 856 5.41 -4.43 -27.74
C SER A 856 5.67 -2.94 -27.55
N VAL A 857 4.97 -2.11 -28.30
CA VAL A 857 5.13 -0.65 -28.30
C VAL A 857 3.83 0.00 -27.90
N ALA A 858 3.87 0.80 -26.84
CA ALA A 858 2.72 1.57 -26.36
C ALA A 858 2.58 2.89 -27.14
N LEU A 859 1.36 3.18 -27.60
CA LEU A 859 0.98 4.42 -28.28
C LEU A 859 0.50 5.41 -27.21
N CYS A 860 1.36 6.32 -26.76
CA CYS A 860 1.05 7.20 -25.62
C CYS A 860 -0.09 8.20 -25.88
N GLU A 861 -0.56 8.35 -27.12
CA GLU A 861 -1.69 9.22 -27.48
C GLU A 861 -3.06 8.51 -27.45
N VAL A 862 -3.09 7.17 -27.35
CA VAL A 862 -4.34 6.38 -27.36
C VAL A 862 -4.44 5.53 -26.11
N ARG A 863 -5.41 5.84 -25.24
CA ARG A 863 -5.75 5.05 -24.05
C ARG A 863 -6.71 3.91 -24.41
N ASP A 864 -6.35 2.68 -24.07
CA ASP A 864 -7.20 1.49 -24.16
C ASP A 864 -7.57 1.01 -22.74
N PHE A 865 -8.84 1.17 -22.37
CA PHE A 865 -9.38 0.94 -21.01
C PHE A 865 -8.59 1.62 -19.87
N SER A 866 -7.57 0.96 -19.32
CA SER A 866 -6.74 1.46 -18.21
C SER A 866 -5.23 1.45 -18.47
N ASP A 867 -4.78 1.18 -19.70
CA ASP A 867 -3.40 1.38 -20.15
C ASP A 867 -3.39 2.11 -21.52
N GLN A 868 -2.23 2.26 -22.14
CA GLN A 868 -2.04 2.72 -23.51
C GLN A 868 -2.31 1.57 -24.50
N GLN A 869 -2.85 1.88 -25.67
CA GLN A 869 -2.95 0.90 -26.77
C GLN A 869 -1.55 0.40 -27.12
N ARG A 870 -1.40 -0.90 -27.42
CA ARG A 870 -0.13 -1.52 -27.80
C ARG A 870 -0.16 -2.12 -29.20
N GLU A 871 0.94 -1.98 -29.93
CA GLU A 871 1.19 -2.59 -31.23
C GLU A 871 2.49 -3.40 -31.17
N GLU A 872 2.54 -4.58 -31.80
CA GLU A 872 3.77 -5.34 -32.01
C GLU A 872 4.47 -4.87 -33.28
N MET A 873 5.71 -4.39 -33.17
CA MET A 873 6.51 -3.95 -34.32
C MET A 873 8.01 -4.14 -34.04
N THR A 874 8.85 -4.03 -35.06
CA THR A 874 10.30 -4.11 -34.87
C THR A 874 10.85 -2.84 -34.20
N VAL A 875 11.89 -2.97 -33.38
CA VAL A 875 12.57 -1.84 -32.69
C VAL A 875 12.97 -0.75 -33.69
N GLY A 876 13.50 -1.11 -34.86
CA GLY A 876 13.87 -0.16 -35.90
C GLY A 876 12.68 0.60 -36.48
N ASN A 877 11.53 -0.06 -36.66
CA ASN A 877 10.30 0.60 -37.12
C ASN A 877 9.72 1.52 -36.05
N ALA A 878 9.73 1.10 -34.78
CA ALA A 878 9.27 1.91 -33.66
C ALA A 878 10.07 3.23 -33.56
N ILE A 879 11.41 3.13 -33.61
CA ILE A 879 12.31 4.28 -33.50
C ILE A 879 12.24 5.17 -34.77
N THR A 880 12.00 4.59 -35.94
CA THR A 880 11.72 5.35 -37.16
C THR A 880 10.42 6.17 -37.05
N ARG A 881 9.35 5.61 -36.46
CA ARG A 881 8.09 6.32 -36.18
C ARG A 881 8.25 7.38 -35.09
N MET A 882 9.00 7.10 -34.01
CA MET A 882 9.36 8.10 -32.99
C MET A 882 10.02 9.34 -33.62
N LYS A 883 10.98 9.14 -34.53
CA LYS A 883 11.65 10.21 -35.27
C LYS A 883 10.75 10.98 -36.25
N GLN A 884 9.62 10.41 -36.64
CA GLN A 884 8.60 11.11 -37.45
C GLN A 884 7.64 11.94 -36.58
N GLY A 885 7.81 11.92 -35.25
CA GLY A 885 7.05 12.70 -34.28
C GLY A 885 6.00 11.89 -33.49
N GLU A 886 5.89 10.57 -33.71
CA GLU A 886 4.94 9.75 -32.96
C GLU A 886 5.40 9.50 -31.51
N ARG A 887 4.47 9.60 -30.55
CA ARG A 887 4.74 9.32 -29.12
C ARG A 887 4.66 7.83 -28.83
N LEU A 888 5.60 7.07 -29.37
CA LEU A 888 5.73 5.63 -29.16
C LEU A 888 6.70 5.33 -28.02
N TYR A 889 6.36 4.36 -27.18
CA TYR A 889 7.19 3.92 -26.05
C TYR A 889 7.32 2.39 -26.06
N ILE A 890 8.51 1.88 -26.37
CA ILE A 890 8.88 0.48 -26.16
C ILE A 890 8.89 0.26 -24.64
N LYS A 891 8.05 -0.67 -24.16
CA LYS A 891 7.91 -1.03 -22.75
C LYS A 891 8.01 -2.53 -22.60
N ASP A 892 8.33 -2.95 -21.37
CA ASP A 892 8.29 -4.35 -20.94
C ASP A 892 9.14 -5.28 -21.85
N TRP A 893 10.22 -4.74 -22.43
CA TRP A 893 11.07 -5.48 -23.36
C TRP A 893 12.18 -6.24 -22.63
N HIS A 894 11.98 -7.56 -22.56
CA HIS A 894 12.88 -8.55 -21.99
C HIS A 894 14.17 -8.75 -22.83
N LEU A 895 14.94 -7.68 -23.11
CA LEU A 895 16.09 -7.73 -24.01
C LEU A 895 17.11 -8.78 -23.58
N GLY A 896 17.49 -8.83 -22.30
CA GLY A 896 18.53 -9.74 -21.80
C GLY A 896 18.17 -11.22 -21.95
N LEU A 897 16.89 -11.55 -21.81
CA LEU A 897 16.36 -12.89 -22.06
C LEU A 897 16.30 -13.24 -23.55
N ARG A 898 15.96 -12.27 -24.41
CA ARG A 898 15.78 -12.48 -25.86
C ARG A 898 17.08 -12.48 -26.67
N SER A 899 18.09 -11.75 -26.21
CA SER A 899 19.43 -11.68 -26.83
C SER A 899 20.44 -12.65 -26.21
N GLY A 900 20.40 -12.81 -24.88
CA GLY A 900 21.50 -13.38 -24.10
C GLY A 900 22.59 -12.35 -23.75
N ASP A 901 22.43 -11.08 -24.11
CA ASP A 901 23.46 -10.05 -23.93
C ASP A 901 23.56 -9.59 -22.47
N SER A 902 24.80 -9.54 -21.97
CA SER A 902 25.14 -9.08 -20.62
C SER A 902 25.37 -7.56 -20.58
N PHE A 903 24.41 -6.76 -21.06
CA PHE A 903 24.56 -5.31 -21.21
C PHE A 903 24.58 -4.53 -19.88
N TYR A 904 24.23 -5.16 -18.76
CA TYR A 904 24.35 -4.61 -17.40
C TYR A 904 24.55 -5.73 -16.35
N SER A 905 24.95 -5.35 -15.13
CA SER A 905 24.95 -6.23 -13.95
C SER A 905 24.02 -5.68 -12.86
N THR A 906 23.23 -6.54 -12.20
CA THR A 906 22.40 -6.12 -11.05
C THR A 906 23.31 -5.60 -9.92
N PRO A 907 23.13 -4.33 -9.46
CA PRO A 907 23.96 -3.75 -8.41
C PRO A 907 23.98 -4.59 -7.15
N SER A 908 25.14 -4.67 -6.49
CA SER A 908 25.41 -5.67 -5.45
C SER A 908 24.35 -5.76 -4.34
N TYR A 909 23.88 -4.62 -3.82
CA TYR A 909 22.85 -4.53 -2.77
C TYR A 909 21.42 -4.87 -3.23
N LEU A 910 21.19 -5.03 -4.53
CA LEU A 910 19.91 -5.34 -5.16
C LEU A 910 19.84 -6.79 -5.66
N ARG A 911 20.81 -7.63 -5.28
CA ARG A 911 20.98 -9.02 -5.76
C ARG A 911 20.17 -10.09 -5.02
N ASP A 912 19.54 -9.79 -3.88
CA ASP A 912 18.65 -10.71 -3.18
C ASP A 912 17.28 -10.76 -3.88
N ASP A 913 17.24 -11.22 -5.12
CA ASP A 913 16.09 -11.10 -6.01
C ASP A 913 15.37 -12.42 -6.24
N TRP A 914 14.39 -12.68 -5.38
CA TRP A 914 13.61 -13.92 -5.38
C TRP A 914 12.74 -14.07 -6.63
N MET A 915 12.37 -12.96 -7.30
CA MET A 915 11.54 -13.01 -8.50
C MET A 915 12.36 -13.58 -9.66
N ASN A 916 13.49 -12.96 -9.97
CA ASN A 916 14.34 -13.39 -11.08
C ASN A 916 15.16 -14.64 -10.74
N ASP A 917 15.51 -14.88 -9.47
CA ASP A 917 16.08 -16.16 -8.99
C ASP A 917 15.24 -17.37 -9.42
N TYR A 918 13.91 -17.25 -9.28
CA TYR A 918 12.94 -18.26 -9.65
C TYR A 918 12.65 -18.23 -11.16
N TYR A 919 12.35 -17.06 -11.73
CA TYR A 919 11.96 -16.93 -13.13
C TYR A 919 13.03 -17.40 -14.11
N LEU A 920 14.29 -16.95 -13.94
CA LEU A 920 15.41 -17.34 -14.81
C LEU A 920 15.81 -18.82 -14.67
N ALA A 921 15.36 -19.51 -13.62
CA ALA A 921 15.65 -20.92 -13.37
C ALA A 921 14.51 -21.87 -13.75
N HIS A 922 13.27 -21.38 -13.89
CA HIS A 922 12.08 -22.22 -14.07
C HIS A 922 11.15 -21.78 -15.23
N THR A 923 11.40 -20.64 -15.88
CA THR A 923 10.54 -20.05 -16.91
C THR A 923 11.36 -19.50 -18.09
N ASN A 924 10.68 -19.21 -19.19
CA ASN A 924 11.24 -18.47 -20.33
C ASN A 924 10.75 -17.02 -20.29
N ASP A 925 10.89 -16.37 -19.13
CA ASP A 925 10.34 -15.05 -18.81
C ASP A 925 11.20 -14.41 -17.69
N ASP A 926 11.15 -13.09 -17.51
CA ASP A 926 11.86 -12.38 -16.43
C ASP A 926 11.25 -11.00 -16.10
N PHE A 927 11.65 -10.39 -14.98
CA PHE A 927 11.19 -9.08 -14.53
C PHE A 927 12.25 -7.98 -14.80
N ARG A 928 12.92 -8.07 -15.96
CA ARG A 928 14.07 -7.24 -16.34
C ARG A 928 13.83 -6.63 -17.72
N PHE A 929 13.54 -5.33 -17.73
CA PHE A 929 12.97 -4.64 -18.88
C PHE A 929 13.87 -3.51 -19.39
N VAL A 930 13.93 -3.34 -20.70
CA VAL A 930 14.47 -2.13 -21.33
C VAL A 930 13.31 -1.27 -21.81
N TYR A 931 13.29 0.00 -21.39
CA TYR A 931 12.25 0.97 -21.74
C TYR A 931 12.88 2.06 -22.63
N ALA A 932 12.36 2.24 -23.86
CA ALA A 932 12.90 3.19 -24.83
C ALA A 932 11.79 3.97 -25.57
N GLY A 933 11.85 5.30 -25.58
CA GLY A 933 10.79 6.13 -26.15
C GLY A 933 11.17 7.59 -26.35
N SER A 934 10.41 8.29 -27.19
CA SER A 934 10.63 9.70 -27.51
C SER A 934 10.20 10.66 -26.39
N ALA A 935 10.65 11.91 -26.45
CA ALA A 935 10.24 12.96 -25.51
C ALA A 935 8.71 13.09 -25.38
N SER A 936 8.23 13.39 -24.18
CA SER A 936 6.81 13.42 -23.79
C SER A 936 6.06 12.08 -23.80
N THR A 937 6.73 10.95 -24.03
CA THR A 937 6.17 9.61 -23.73
C THR A 937 6.15 9.35 -22.22
N PHE A 938 5.23 8.50 -21.75
CA PHE A 938 5.01 8.34 -20.31
C PHE A 938 4.45 6.96 -19.94
N THR A 939 4.58 6.60 -18.66
CA THR A 939 3.84 5.51 -18.01
C THR A 939 2.92 6.14 -16.97
N GLY A 940 1.61 5.88 -17.08
CA GLY A 940 0.59 6.43 -16.19
C GLY A 940 0.76 6.01 -14.72
N LEU A 941 -0.07 6.58 -13.85
CA LEU A 941 0.03 6.35 -12.41
C LEU A 941 -0.30 4.89 -12.06
N HIS A 942 0.70 4.17 -11.57
CA HIS A 942 0.60 2.76 -11.20
C HIS A 942 1.45 2.47 -9.96
N ARG A 943 1.44 1.22 -9.50
CA ARG A 943 2.43 0.68 -8.56
C ARG A 943 2.90 -0.65 -9.14
N ASP A 944 4.08 -1.11 -8.74
CA ASP A 944 4.65 -2.35 -9.26
C ASP A 944 3.79 -3.60 -8.98
N VAL A 945 3.88 -4.56 -9.90
CA VAL A 945 3.15 -5.83 -9.84
C VAL A 945 3.40 -6.55 -8.52
N TYR A 946 2.36 -7.14 -7.96
CA TYR A 946 2.37 -7.76 -6.63
C TYR A 946 2.84 -6.85 -5.49
N ARG A 947 3.00 -5.52 -5.64
CA ARG A 947 3.78 -4.68 -4.70
C ARG A 947 5.22 -5.21 -4.51
N SER A 948 5.88 -5.64 -5.57
CA SER A 948 7.34 -5.86 -5.57
C SER A 948 8.10 -4.56 -5.23
N TYR A 949 9.42 -4.66 -5.09
CA TYR A 949 10.29 -3.50 -5.31
C TYR A 949 10.49 -3.30 -6.81
N SER A 950 10.90 -2.09 -7.21
CA SER A 950 11.47 -1.84 -8.53
C SER A 950 12.69 -0.93 -8.40
N TRP A 951 13.58 -0.99 -9.39
CA TRP A 951 14.57 0.06 -9.63
C TRP A 951 14.67 0.37 -11.12
N SER A 952 15.07 1.60 -11.44
CA SER A 952 15.28 2.05 -12.81
C SER A 952 16.60 2.81 -12.91
N ALA A 953 17.53 2.31 -13.71
CA ALA A 953 18.76 3.00 -14.07
C ALA A 953 18.56 3.67 -15.44
N ASN A 954 18.74 4.98 -15.50
CA ASN A 954 18.46 5.78 -16.68
C ASN A 954 19.74 5.99 -17.49
N ILE A 955 19.72 5.59 -18.76
CA ILE A 955 20.90 5.55 -19.63
C ILE A 955 20.96 6.80 -20.52
N ILE A 956 19.82 7.23 -21.10
CA ILE A 956 19.74 8.40 -21.99
C ILE A 956 18.56 9.29 -21.59
N GLY A 957 18.74 10.61 -21.78
CA GLY A 957 17.70 11.63 -21.56
C GLY A 957 17.35 11.80 -20.09
N ARG A 958 16.34 12.61 -19.78
CA ARG A 958 15.88 12.84 -18.40
C ARG A 958 14.46 12.35 -18.18
N LYS A 959 14.20 11.79 -17.00
CA LYS A 959 12.87 11.27 -16.61
C LYS A 959 12.32 12.01 -15.40
N LEU A 960 11.09 12.51 -15.49
CA LEU A 960 10.36 13.09 -14.39
C LEU A 960 9.49 12.02 -13.73
N TRP A 961 9.88 11.63 -12.52
CA TRP A 961 9.15 10.72 -11.64
C TRP A 961 8.28 11.52 -10.69
N ARG A 962 7.02 11.10 -10.53
CA ARG A 962 6.08 11.65 -9.55
C ARG A 962 5.66 10.54 -8.60
N LEU A 963 6.21 10.56 -7.39
CA LEU A 963 6.12 9.49 -6.40
C LEU A 963 5.07 9.81 -5.32
N PHE A 964 4.22 8.86 -4.99
CA PHE A 964 3.12 8.96 -4.03
C PHE A 964 3.23 7.86 -2.97
N PRO A 965 3.39 8.20 -1.67
CA PRO A 965 3.53 7.22 -0.60
C PRO A 965 2.32 6.28 -0.47
N PRO A 966 2.49 5.02 -0.01
CA PRO A 966 1.40 4.03 0.05
C PRO A 966 0.17 4.48 0.86
N HIS A 967 0.36 5.31 1.89
CA HIS A 967 -0.74 5.86 2.70
C HIS A 967 -1.65 6.84 1.95
N THR A 968 -1.29 7.25 0.73
CA THR A 968 -2.11 8.11 -0.15
C THR A 968 -3.05 7.33 -1.09
N GLU A 969 -2.99 5.99 -1.11
CA GLU A 969 -3.74 5.13 -2.04
C GLU A 969 -5.26 5.38 -2.04
N THR A 970 -5.84 5.81 -0.92
CA THR A 970 -7.25 6.20 -0.80
C THR A 970 -7.58 7.52 -1.50
N PHE A 971 -6.70 8.52 -1.40
CA PHE A 971 -6.88 9.86 -1.97
C PHE A 971 -6.70 9.87 -3.50
N LEU A 972 -5.95 8.91 -4.04
CA LEU A 972 -5.78 8.69 -5.48
C LEU A 972 -7.01 8.07 -6.17
N ARG A 973 -8.06 7.68 -5.41
CA ARG A 973 -9.26 7.01 -5.90
C ARG A 973 -10.44 7.96 -6.10
N ARG A 974 -11.25 7.67 -7.11
CA ARG A 974 -12.53 8.34 -7.39
C ARG A 974 -13.52 8.22 -6.23
N PHE A 975 -13.58 7.04 -5.59
CA PHE A 975 -14.33 6.77 -4.37
C PHE A 975 -13.37 6.24 -3.29
N PRO A 976 -12.85 7.10 -2.40
CA PRO A 976 -11.80 6.75 -1.43
C PRO A 976 -12.12 5.58 -0.49
N HIS A 977 -13.39 5.35 -0.20
CA HIS A 977 -13.86 4.25 0.67
C HIS A 977 -14.07 2.92 -0.08
N ILE A 978 -13.85 2.87 -1.39
CA ILE A 978 -14.09 1.68 -2.24
C ILE A 978 -12.75 1.21 -2.82
N THR A 979 -12.23 0.09 -2.32
CA THR A 979 -10.93 -0.49 -2.71
C THR A 979 -10.85 -0.97 -4.16
N THR A 980 -12.00 -1.18 -4.81
CA THR A 980 -12.14 -1.49 -6.25
C THR A 980 -12.38 -0.23 -7.11
N SER A 981 -12.43 0.96 -6.52
CA SER A 981 -12.60 2.22 -7.26
C SER A 981 -11.45 2.46 -8.24
N GLU A 982 -11.79 3.01 -9.40
CA GLU A 982 -10.86 3.67 -10.34
C GLU A 982 -9.92 4.64 -9.58
N ILE A 983 -8.65 4.63 -10.01
CA ILE A 983 -7.54 5.47 -9.56
C ILE A 983 -7.23 6.46 -10.70
N VAL A 984 -6.70 7.64 -10.35
CA VAL A 984 -6.18 8.62 -11.34
C VAL A 984 -5.25 7.92 -12.33
N TYR A 985 -5.47 8.09 -13.63
CA TYR A 985 -4.65 7.47 -14.67
C TYR A 985 -3.41 8.32 -15.04
N ASP A 986 -3.60 9.64 -15.14
CA ASP A 986 -2.54 10.60 -15.45
C ASP A 986 -2.61 11.76 -14.45
N VAL A 987 -1.56 11.97 -13.66
CA VAL A 987 -1.52 13.05 -12.66
C VAL A 987 -1.28 14.44 -13.26
N ARG A 988 -0.99 14.53 -14.56
CA ARG A 988 -0.85 15.80 -15.29
C ARG A 988 -2.19 16.41 -15.69
N ASP A 989 -3.23 15.57 -15.87
CA ASP A 989 -4.57 15.98 -16.27
C ASP A 989 -5.64 15.27 -15.41
N VAL A 990 -5.78 15.75 -14.17
CA VAL A 990 -6.73 15.18 -13.20
C VAL A 990 -8.04 15.98 -13.19
N ASP A 991 -9.13 15.33 -13.59
CA ASP A 991 -10.48 15.85 -13.33
C ASP A 991 -10.76 15.86 -11.82
N ARG A 992 -10.53 17.02 -11.18
CA ARG A 992 -10.75 17.25 -9.75
C ARG A 992 -12.25 17.24 -9.37
N SER A 993 -13.18 17.25 -10.33
CA SER A 993 -14.61 17.04 -10.06
C SER A 993 -14.95 15.56 -9.83
N VAL A 994 -14.18 14.66 -10.46
CA VAL A 994 -14.26 13.19 -10.29
C VAL A 994 -13.36 12.75 -9.13
N PHE A 995 -12.08 13.11 -9.15
CA PHE A 995 -11.08 12.72 -8.14
C PHE A 995 -10.97 13.77 -7.02
N LYS A 996 -12.08 13.96 -6.30
CA LYS A 996 -12.28 15.07 -5.35
C LYS A 996 -11.26 15.14 -4.20
N GLN A 997 -10.57 14.05 -3.87
CA GLN A 997 -9.54 14.01 -2.82
C GLN A 997 -8.11 13.98 -3.35
N PHE A 998 -7.87 14.07 -4.66
CA PHE A 998 -6.51 14.02 -5.21
C PHE A 998 -5.58 15.09 -4.63
N TYR A 999 -6.12 16.27 -4.29
CA TYR A 999 -5.38 17.36 -3.64
C TYR A 999 -4.83 17.00 -2.24
N GLU A 1000 -5.28 15.92 -1.60
CA GLU A 1000 -4.66 15.38 -0.39
C GLU A 1000 -3.43 14.53 -0.73
N ALA A 1001 -3.49 13.67 -1.76
CA ALA A 1001 -2.32 12.92 -2.24
C ALA A 1001 -1.20 13.86 -2.74
N GLU A 1002 -1.60 14.93 -3.44
CA GLU A 1002 -0.72 15.98 -4.00
C GLU A 1002 0.18 16.64 -2.93
N LYS A 1003 -0.25 16.72 -1.66
CA LYS A 1003 0.56 17.26 -0.54
C LYS A 1003 1.76 16.38 -0.16
N TYR A 1004 1.67 15.09 -0.43
CA TYR A 1004 2.70 14.09 -0.11
C TYR A 1004 3.48 13.63 -1.34
N ALA A 1005 3.09 14.10 -2.54
CA ALA A 1005 3.78 13.82 -3.78
C ALA A 1005 5.23 14.31 -3.73
N THR A 1006 6.15 13.53 -4.28
CA THR A 1006 7.56 13.88 -4.45
C THR A 1006 7.92 13.80 -5.93
N GLU A 1007 8.29 14.93 -6.52
CA GLU A 1007 8.78 14.99 -7.90
C GLU A 1007 10.31 14.87 -7.91
N VAL A 1008 10.84 14.04 -8.82
CA VAL A 1008 12.28 13.82 -9.01
C VAL A 1008 12.57 13.83 -10.51
N VAL A 1009 13.52 14.67 -10.94
CA VAL A 1009 14.14 14.55 -12.27
C VAL A 1009 15.33 13.62 -12.12
N GLN A 1010 15.32 12.52 -12.86
CA GLN A 1010 16.41 11.55 -12.98
C GLN A 1010 17.23 11.89 -14.23
N GLU A 1011 18.52 12.14 -14.04
CA GLU A 1011 19.49 12.40 -15.10
C GLU A 1011 20.07 11.09 -15.68
N PRO A 1012 20.82 11.13 -16.81
CA PRO A 1012 21.59 9.98 -17.28
C PRO A 1012 22.62 9.49 -16.23
N GLY A 1013 22.81 8.18 -16.15
CA GLY A 1013 23.75 7.53 -15.21
C GLY A 1013 23.20 7.33 -13.79
N GLN A 1014 22.02 7.87 -13.48
CA GLN A 1014 21.41 7.76 -12.16
C GLN A 1014 20.47 6.54 -12.05
N ILE A 1015 20.40 5.96 -10.85
CA ILE A 1015 19.42 4.93 -10.47
C ILE A 1015 18.40 5.48 -9.46
N ILE A 1016 17.13 5.15 -9.66
CA ILE A 1016 16.05 5.40 -8.70
C ILE A 1016 15.49 4.08 -8.18
N PHE A 1017 15.26 3.99 -6.87
CA PHE A 1017 14.66 2.83 -6.21
C PHE A 1017 13.21 3.15 -5.81
N ILE A 1018 12.28 2.26 -6.15
CA ILE A 1018 10.86 2.37 -5.86
C ILE A 1018 10.52 1.37 -4.74
N PRO A 1019 10.18 1.84 -3.52
CA PRO A 1019 9.82 0.94 -2.43
C PRO A 1019 8.44 0.29 -2.66
N SER A 1020 8.26 -0.91 -2.11
CA SER A 1020 7.02 -1.69 -2.21
C SER A 1020 5.76 -0.86 -1.91
N GLY A 1021 4.78 -0.97 -2.81
CA GLY A 1021 3.47 -0.33 -2.69
C GLY A 1021 3.43 1.18 -3.00
N TRP A 1022 4.55 1.82 -3.36
CA TRP A 1022 4.54 3.23 -3.77
C TRP A 1022 3.88 3.39 -5.14
N TYR A 1023 2.96 4.35 -5.23
CA TYR A 1023 2.38 4.76 -6.51
C TYR A 1023 3.31 5.73 -7.22
N HIS A 1024 3.48 5.60 -8.52
CA HIS A 1024 4.33 6.47 -9.30
C HIS A 1024 3.87 6.62 -10.76
N GLN A 1025 4.18 7.78 -11.33
CA GLN A 1025 4.05 8.09 -12.75
C GLN A 1025 5.39 8.58 -13.28
N VAL A 1026 5.76 8.17 -14.51
CA VAL A 1026 7.05 8.48 -15.13
C VAL A 1026 6.85 9.12 -16.49
N GLU A 1027 7.50 10.26 -16.72
CA GLU A 1027 7.41 11.06 -17.93
C GLU A 1027 8.82 11.29 -18.51
N ASN A 1028 9.05 10.87 -19.75
CA ASN A 1028 10.32 11.11 -20.45
C ASN A 1028 10.35 12.58 -20.92
N LEU A 1029 11.28 13.38 -20.42
CA LEU A 1029 11.42 14.80 -20.76
C LEU A 1029 12.16 15.00 -22.10
N ASP A 1030 13.10 14.10 -22.38
CA ASP A 1030 13.84 14.00 -23.64
C ASP A 1030 13.60 12.60 -24.25
N ASP A 1031 14.25 12.31 -25.38
CA ASP A 1031 14.33 10.93 -25.89
C ASP A 1031 15.15 10.07 -24.90
N CYS A 1032 14.58 8.96 -24.44
CA CYS A 1032 15.06 8.23 -23.29
C CYS A 1032 15.27 6.74 -23.53
N ILE A 1033 16.27 6.17 -22.85
CA ILE A 1033 16.43 4.73 -22.63
C ILE A 1033 16.72 4.48 -21.14
N SER A 1034 16.03 3.53 -20.52
CA SER A 1034 16.33 3.06 -19.15
C SER A 1034 16.25 1.54 -19.05
N ILE A 1035 16.97 1.01 -18.06
CA ILE A 1035 16.89 -0.38 -17.61
C ILE A 1035 16.04 -0.40 -16.34
N ASN A 1036 14.94 -1.14 -16.36
CA ASN A 1036 13.97 -1.25 -15.27
C ASN A 1036 13.92 -2.69 -14.77
N HIS A 1037 13.85 -2.88 -13.45
CA HIS A 1037 14.05 -4.19 -12.84
C HIS A 1037 13.14 -4.35 -11.61
N ASN A 1038 12.16 -5.23 -11.72
CA ASN A 1038 11.25 -5.53 -10.62
C ASN A 1038 11.76 -6.76 -9.87
N TRP A 1039 11.87 -6.66 -8.55
CA TRP A 1039 12.50 -7.65 -7.69
C TRP A 1039 11.78 -7.77 -6.35
N SER A 1040 12.01 -8.87 -5.65
CA SER A 1040 11.42 -9.08 -4.32
C SER A 1040 12.33 -9.83 -3.38
N ASN A 1041 12.17 -9.59 -2.09
CA ASN A 1041 12.72 -10.44 -1.05
C ASN A 1041 11.84 -10.51 0.20
N SER A 1042 12.38 -11.10 1.26
CA SER A 1042 11.73 -11.22 2.56
C SER A 1042 11.17 -9.90 3.12
N ASN A 1043 11.63 -8.72 2.68
CA ASN A 1043 11.16 -7.44 3.21
C ASN A 1043 9.83 -6.98 2.61
N CYS A 1044 9.59 -7.19 1.31
CA CYS A 1044 8.29 -6.95 0.68
C CYS A 1044 7.35 -8.17 0.68
N LEU A 1045 7.84 -9.37 1.04
CA LEU A 1045 7.07 -10.62 1.03
C LEU A 1045 5.67 -10.53 1.69
N LEU A 1046 5.53 -9.79 2.79
CA LEU A 1046 4.24 -9.62 3.47
C LEU A 1046 3.28 -8.70 2.69
N ASP A 1047 3.78 -7.62 2.11
CA ASP A 1047 3.00 -6.73 1.23
C ASP A 1047 2.61 -7.42 -0.09
N MET A 1048 3.49 -8.28 -0.62
CA MET A 1048 3.17 -9.10 -1.79
C MET A 1048 2.08 -10.10 -1.49
N TYR A 1049 2.21 -10.82 -0.38
CA TYR A 1049 1.19 -11.77 0.06
C TYR A 1049 -0.16 -11.09 0.31
N ALA A 1050 -0.16 -9.90 0.93
CA ALA A 1050 -1.37 -9.10 1.12
C ALA A 1050 -1.97 -8.63 -0.23
N SER A 1051 -1.16 -8.19 -1.18
CA SER A 1051 -1.62 -7.79 -2.52
C SER A 1051 -2.20 -8.96 -3.30
N MET A 1052 -1.59 -10.15 -3.20
CA MET A 1052 -2.09 -11.38 -3.82
C MET A 1052 -3.40 -11.85 -3.18
N LYS A 1053 -3.55 -11.75 -1.85
CA LYS A 1053 -4.83 -12.08 -1.18
C LYS A 1053 -5.97 -11.18 -1.65
N ALA A 1054 -5.72 -9.88 -1.81
CA ALA A 1054 -6.73 -8.94 -2.29
C ALA A 1054 -7.16 -9.20 -3.74
N GLU A 1055 -6.22 -9.50 -4.64
CA GLU A 1055 -6.50 -9.82 -6.04
C GLU A 1055 -7.19 -11.19 -6.19
N TYR A 1056 -6.76 -12.21 -5.45
CA TYR A 1056 -7.44 -13.51 -5.42
C TYR A 1056 -8.91 -13.38 -4.96
N ALA A 1057 -9.18 -12.62 -3.89
CA ALA A 1057 -10.54 -12.39 -3.41
C ALA A 1057 -11.39 -11.59 -4.41
N ALA A 1058 -10.80 -10.64 -5.13
CA ALA A 1058 -11.48 -9.91 -6.21
C ALA A 1058 -11.83 -10.84 -7.38
N VAL A 1059 -10.92 -11.73 -7.78
CA VAL A 1059 -11.17 -12.75 -8.80
C VAL A 1059 -12.27 -13.73 -8.34
N GLU A 1060 -12.17 -14.28 -7.11
CA GLU A 1060 -13.17 -15.21 -6.57
C GLU A 1060 -14.57 -14.59 -6.54
N THR A 1061 -14.69 -13.35 -6.06
CA THR A 1061 -15.95 -12.60 -6.05
C THR A 1061 -16.49 -12.33 -7.47
N SER A 1062 -15.59 -12.12 -8.45
CA SER A 1062 -15.99 -11.80 -9.83
C SER A 1062 -16.58 -12.98 -10.62
N VAL A 1063 -16.46 -14.22 -10.12
CA VAL A 1063 -17.00 -15.44 -10.73
C VAL A 1063 -17.82 -16.31 -9.76
N GLU A 1064 -18.26 -15.73 -8.64
CA GLU A 1064 -19.08 -16.43 -7.63
C GLU A 1064 -20.40 -16.97 -8.22
N ASP A 1065 -20.92 -16.34 -9.28
CA ASP A 1065 -22.15 -16.73 -9.99
C ASP A 1065 -22.05 -18.09 -10.71
N ILE A 1066 -20.83 -18.55 -11.05
CA ILE A 1066 -20.60 -19.87 -11.66
C ILE A 1066 -20.16 -20.95 -10.64
N LYS A 1067 -20.09 -20.64 -9.34
CA LYS A 1067 -19.66 -21.58 -8.28
C LYS A 1067 -20.52 -22.84 -8.25
N ASP A 1068 -21.84 -22.68 -8.33
CA ASP A 1068 -22.85 -23.76 -8.40
C ASP A 1068 -22.81 -24.58 -9.71
N LEU A 1069 -22.02 -24.18 -10.71
CA LEU A 1069 -21.82 -24.92 -11.96
C LEU A 1069 -20.60 -25.86 -11.92
N THR A 1070 -19.76 -25.77 -10.88
CA THR A 1070 -18.63 -26.67 -10.64
C THR A 1070 -19.08 -27.98 -9.99
N LYS A 1071 -18.39 -29.10 -10.25
CA LYS A 1071 -18.78 -30.42 -9.71
C LYS A 1071 -18.49 -30.57 -8.22
N ASP A 1072 -17.42 -29.93 -7.76
CA ASP A 1072 -16.91 -29.98 -6.39
C ASP A 1072 -16.00 -28.78 -6.12
N SER A 1073 -15.55 -28.63 -4.87
CA SER A 1073 -14.68 -27.53 -4.45
C SER A 1073 -13.27 -27.59 -5.05
N SER A 1074 -12.79 -28.73 -5.57
CA SER A 1074 -11.52 -28.76 -6.30
C SER A 1074 -11.65 -28.03 -7.62
N GLU A 1075 -12.69 -28.34 -8.40
CA GLU A 1075 -12.94 -27.66 -9.68
C GLU A 1075 -13.19 -26.17 -9.48
N TRP A 1076 -13.85 -25.75 -8.39
CA TRP A 1076 -13.93 -24.33 -8.00
C TRP A 1076 -12.55 -23.70 -7.79
N TYR A 1077 -11.74 -24.23 -6.87
CA TYR A 1077 -10.45 -23.62 -6.56
C TYR A 1077 -9.46 -23.68 -7.72
N ASP A 1078 -9.51 -24.69 -8.58
CA ASP A 1078 -8.68 -24.75 -9.80
C ASP A 1078 -9.11 -23.69 -10.83
N VAL A 1079 -10.41 -23.44 -11.03
CA VAL A 1079 -10.93 -22.36 -11.89
C VAL A 1079 -10.52 -20.98 -11.35
N VAL A 1080 -10.68 -20.73 -10.04
CA VAL A 1080 -10.29 -19.45 -9.44
C VAL A 1080 -8.76 -19.23 -9.50
N ASN A 1081 -7.95 -20.28 -9.33
CA ASN A 1081 -6.48 -20.16 -9.47
C ASN A 1081 -6.01 -19.92 -10.92
N ASP A 1082 -6.64 -20.53 -11.90
CA ASP A 1082 -6.36 -20.31 -13.33
C ASP A 1082 -6.77 -18.89 -13.76
N LEU A 1083 -7.92 -18.40 -13.28
CA LEU A 1083 -8.34 -17.01 -13.48
C LEU A 1083 -7.44 -16.02 -12.73
N PHE A 1084 -6.98 -16.34 -11.52
CA PHE A 1084 -6.05 -15.50 -10.75
C PHE A 1084 -4.68 -15.39 -11.43
N ALA A 1085 -4.16 -16.47 -12.00
CA ALA A 1085 -2.97 -16.44 -12.85
C ALA A 1085 -3.18 -15.56 -14.10
N LYS A 1086 -4.36 -15.58 -14.70
CA LYS A 1086 -4.71 -14.75 -15.88
C LYS A 1086 -5.00 -13.28 -15.54
N SER A 1087 -5.45 -12.98 -14.32
CA SER A 1087 -5.76 -11.62 -13.86
C SER A 1087 -4.52 -10.90 -13.32
N SER A 1088 -3.66 -11.62 -12.58
CA SER A 1088 -2.50 -11.03 -11.88
C SER A 1088 -1.13 -11.39 -12.46
N GLY A 1089 -1.03 -12.50 -13.18
CA GLY A 1089 0.23 -13.09 -13.68
C GLY A 1089 0.72 -14.27 -12.84
N TRP A 1090 0.46 -14.28 -11.53
CA TRP A 1090 0.84 -15.36 -10.61
C TRP A 1090 -0.39 -16.07 -10.00
N ASN A 1091 -0.17 -17.27 -9.48
CA ASN A 1091 -1.09 -17.88 -8.51
C ASN A 1091 -0.31 -18.37 -7.28
N TRP A 1092 -1.03 -19.02 -6.35
CA TRP A 1092 -0.44 -19.48 -5.10
C TRP A 1092 0.67 -20.53 -5.27
N LEU A 1093 0.64 -21.34 -6.34
CA LEU A 1093 1.73 -22.27 -6.63
C LEU A 1093 3.00 -21.50 -7.02
N THR A 1094 2.88 -20.51 -7.90
CA THR A 1094 4.01 -19.64 -8.31
C THR A 1094 4.65 -18.94 -7.11
N LEU A 1095 3.84 -18.40 -6.19
CA LEU A 1095 4.32 -17.75 -4.98
C LEU A 1095 5.11 -18.73 -4.08
N PHE A 1096 4.57 -19.92 -3.80
CA PHE A 1096 5.23 -20.87 -2.89
C PHE A 1096 6.42 -21.60 -3.52
N ASP A 1097 6.41 -21.86 -4.84
CA ASP A 1097 7.59 -22.35 -5.56
C ASP A 1097 8.74 -21.32 -5.52
N MET A 1098 8.43 -20.03 -5.74
CA MET A 1098 9.40 -18.93 -5.63
C MET A 1098 9.96 -18.81 -4.20
N ILE A 1099 9.11 -18.87 -3.18
CA ILE A 1099 9.52 -18.83 -1.76
C ILE A 1099 10.46 -20.00 -1.42
N LEU A 1100 10.20 -21.20 -1.95
CA LEU A 1100 11.08 -22.36 -1.76
C LEU A 1100 12.40 -22.23 -2.52
N CYS A 1101 12.39 -21.65 -3.73
CA CYS A 1101 13.61 -21.33 -4.47
C CYS A 1101 14.48 -20.30 -3.73
N ALA A 1102 13.88 -19.27 -3.14
CA ALA A 1102 14.60 -18.30 -2.32
C ALA A 1102 15.13 -18.94 -1.01
N LYS A 1103 14.32 -19.76 -0.34
CA LYS A 1103 14.72 -20.48 0.89
C LYS A 1103 15.90 -21.42 0.66
N SER A 1104 16.04 -22.01 -0.54
CA SER A 1104 17.20 -22.84 -0.89
C SER A 1104 18.48 -22.05 -1.23
N ARG A 1105 18.39 -20.73 -1.41
CA ARG A 1105 19.50 -19.80 -1.66
C ARG A 1105 19.77 -18.83 -0.50
N ALA A 1106 19.09 -18.98 0.64
CA ALA A 1106 19.12 -18.01 1.74
C ALA A 1106 20.51 -17.75 2.35
N ASP A 1107 21.43 -18.73 2.28
CA ASP A 1107 22.80 -18.63 2.80
C ASP A 1107 23.77 -17.89 1.83
N GLU A 1108 23.30 -17.38 0.69
CA GLU A 1108 24.16 -16.66 -0.26
C GLU A 1108 24.60 -15.28 0.25
N PRO A 1109 25.81 -14.81 -0.11
CA PRO A 1109 26.29 -13.48 0.27
C PRO A 1109 25.33 -12.37 -0.14
N LEU A 1110 25.24 -11.33 0.69
CA LEU A 1110 24.39 -10.14 0.55
C LEU A 1110 22.89 -10.36 0.79
N ARG A 1111 22.43 -11.60 1.04
CA ARG A 1111 21.05 -11.86 1.49
C ARG A 1111 20.85 -11.55 2.99
N PRO A 1112 19.61 -11.26 3.45
CA PRO A 1112 19.30 -11.10 4.87
C PRO A 1112 19.46 -12.40 5.66
N ASP A 1113 19.67 -12.27 6.97
CA ASP A 1113 19.77 -13.37 7.93
C ASP A 1113 18.69 -14.47 7.75
N ALA A 1114 19.14 -15.73 7.72
CA ALA A 1114 18.29 -16.87 7.39
C ALA A 1114 17.19 -17.15 8.42
N GLU A 1115 17.38 -16.84 9.72
CA GLU A 1115 16.34 -16.99 10.74
C GLU A 1115 15.24 -15.92 10.54
N LEU A 1116 15.64 -14.67 10.23
CA LEU A 1116 14.71 -13.60 9.88
C LEU A 1116 13.92 -13.91 8.59
N VAL A 1117 14.58 -14.52 7.59
CA VAL A 1117 13.95 -14.96 6.34
C VAL A 1117 12.92 -16.08 6.60
N ASP A 1118 13.34 -17.17 7.27
CA ASP A 1118 12.47 -18.31 7.59
C ASP A 1118 11.26 -17.91 8.45
N LYS A 1119 11.46 -17.02 9.43
CA LYS A 1119 10.37 -16.49 10.27
C LYS A 1119 9.27 -15.80 9.45
N LYS A 1120 9.62 -14.97 8.47
CA LYS A 1120 8.63 -14.29 7.61
C LYS A 1120 7.97 -15.26 6.63
N ILE A 1121 8.74 -16.18 6.06
CA ILE A 1121 8.25 -17.25 5.18
C ILE A 1121 7.21 -18.11 5.92
N LYS A 1122 7.51 -18.56 7.15
CA LYS A 1122 6.58 -19.31 8.00
C LYS A 1122 5.35 -18.49 8.39
N THR A 1123 5.48 -17.19 8.59
CA THR A 1123 4.33 -16.30 8.86
C THR A 1123 3.33 -16.32 7.70
N VAL A 1124 3.81 -16.23 6.45
CA VAL A 1124 2.96 -16.35 5.24
C VAL A 1124 2.35 -17.75 5.14
N ALA A 1125 3.16 -18.81 5.28
CA ALA A 1125 2.67 -20.19 5.15
C ALA A 1125 1.63 -20.56 6.22
N MET A 1126 1.77 -20.07 7.46
CA MET A 1126 0.81 -20.31 8.54
C MET A 1126 -0.50 -19.54 8.34
N ASP A 1127 -0.46 -18.26 7.95
CA ASP A 1127 -1.68 -17.50 7.61
C ASP A 1127 -2.41 -18.17 6.42
N PHE A 1128 -1.68 -18.60 5.40
CA PHE A 1128 -2.27 -19.27 4.25
C PHE A 1128 -2.90 -20.63 4.63
N LYS A 1129 -2.21 -21.41 5.46
CA LYS A 1129 -2.71 -22.71 5.98
C LYS A 1129 -3.94 -22.58 6.89
N LEU A 1130 -4.11 -21.43 7.53
CA LEU A 1130 -5.32 -21.10 8.30
C LEU A 1130 -6.47 -20.68 7.37
N ASN A 1131 -6.23 -19.72 6.47
CA ASN A 1131 -7.28 -19.07 5.68
C ASN A 1131 -7.77 -19.88 4.46
N TYR A 1132 -6.91 -20.70 3.86
CA TYR A 1132 -7.19 -21.39 2.59
C TYR A 1132 -7.23 -22.92 2.70
N LYS A 1133 -7.60 -23.43 3.88
CA LYS A 1133 -7.55 -24.85 4.25
C LYS A 1133 -8.20 -25.79 3.22
N GLU A 1134 -9.36 -25.44 2.66
CA GLU A 1134 -10.05 -26.30 1.70
C GLU A 1134 -9.31 -26.41 0.36
N MET A 1135 -8.81 -25.29 -0.17
CA MET A 1135 -7.97 -25.26 -1.38
C MET A 1135 -6.67 -26.04 -1.21
N ILE A 1136 -6.11 -26.06 0.01
CA ILE A 1136 -4.94 -26.88 0.35
C ILE A 1136 -5.30 -28.37 0.40
N GLN A 1137 -6.51 -28.71 0.86
CA GLN A 1137 -7.00 -30.09 0.88
C GLN A 1137 -7.37 -30.63 -0.51
N SER A 1138 -7.83 -29.77 -1.44
CA SER A 1138 -8.05 -30.17 -2.83
C SER A 1138 -6.76 -30.25 -3.64
N ASN A 1139 -5.83 -29.29 -3.47
CA ASN A 1139 -4.62 -29.22 -4.28
C ASN A 1139 -3.39 -29.86 -3.61
N ILE A 1140 -3.11 -31.12 -3.97
CA ILE A 1140 -1.98 -31.93 -3.44
C ILE A 1140 -0.61 -31.25 -3.63
N ARG A 1141 -0.40 -30.47 -4.69
CA ARG A 1141 0.87 -29.74 -4.89
C ARG A 1141 0.98 -28.60 -3.89
N LEU A 1142 -0.05 -27.77 -3.76
CA LEU A 1142 -0.11 -26.66 -2.80
C LEU A 1142 0.14 -27.15 -1.36
N CYS A 1143 -0.49 -28.26 -0.98
CA CYS A 1143 -0.27 -28.95 0.30
C CYS A 1143 1.21 -29.31 0.53
N LYS A 1144 1.85 -29.97 -0.44
CA LYS A 1144 3.29 -30.33 -0.37
C LYS A 1144 4.23 -29.13 -0.30
N LEU A 1145 3.91 -28.02 -0.97
CA LEU A 1145 4.72 -26.81 -0.92
C LEU A 1145 4.67 -26.18 0.47
N ILE A 1146 3.48 -26.07 1.06
CA ILE A 1146 3.28 -25.48 2.39
C ILE A 1146 3.87 -26.38 3.49
N ASP A 1147 3.67 -27.70 3.40
CA ASP A 1147 4.23 -28.67 4.35
C ASP A 1147 5.75 -28.86 4.17
N GLY A 1148 6.34 -28.36 3.07
CA GLY A 1148 7.79 -28.21 2.89
C GLY A 1148 8.35 -26.90 3.46
N ILE A 1149 7.49 -25.96 3.87
CA ILE A 1149 7.89 -24.65 4.41
C ILE A 1149 7.78 -24.60 5.95
N VAL A 1150 6.70 -25.16 6.50
CA VAL A 1150 6.28 -25.10 7.92
C VAL A 1150 7.12 -26.01 8.82
#